data_AF-A0A0W0YT25-F1
#
_entry.id   AF-A0A0W0YT25-F1
#
_cell.length_a   1.000
_cell.length_b   1.000
_cell.length_c   1.000
_cell.angle_alpha   90.00
_cell.angle_beta   90.00
_cell.angle_gamma   90.00
#
_symmetry.space_group_name_H-M   'P 1'
#
loop_
_entity.id
_entity.type
_entity.pdbx_description
1 polymer ?
#
loop_
_entity_poly.entity_id
_entity_poly.type
_entity_poly.pdbx_seq_one_letter_code
_entity_poly.pdbx_strand_id
1 'polypeptide(L)'
;MGYAKLSYKNTPLKSGVKKPLLIGCSGGAGHNAAITGIHDFLQKNTTDTLVLRSYNPVSYERKSPSPIRSQISKTITAMGLFAVGPALKLAVSFTPYPVLCDKQSLANEIKGLSSKTAPRPYIDMLLDVYPAGYESAAIWNVLQRNDKIDDLRKLVDLQHTNDAANYQPTYDYFLEKLKDAAINKEPYTELVSTQAMGLPALCDVVRNYNEWVVAEKINAPRITIHQYMTDLATPGAVHFFNTLSRLTPEQQRQMTLYGVGMNKKMSTQFFPRGEQFDAVYDLDTKNNPMVRPGFMTPALDNSQKYATDVSIVLAGKQGPESYDIKANEQIASIMLGSQAGISSTEYIETLLNNGMDKVFVFGGQNGVIKERIDELSVNPLYKDRIIALHNQGDKEIAALMSRSNCLIIRGGGLTVMEQLAMQHNPQQTVLIHHAESGQPELTSGISWEDENVNFMIKELQKQNVHAEKTSPLRAKRQIPEAQLIAAVKRFDGSLPVDTNDAISHIQNLSDVKLASIVAELNAAKADPALPESFILYIQSREKTAQEYVDLFEEKLRNGIIHLREIIAKETPADPEAELSSEVRSAKANCEAMEQLHAILVDEKLSAARKLENFKTQFNDPEVSKAFNQNNDGLITYILKQIIYYLAQYFPSLEKNLSYQQEFKRQVENIKVESEEDTVEFSPSA
;
A
#
# COMPACT_ATOMS: atom_id res chain seq x y z
N MET A 1 -2.08 -8.98 -28.98
CA MET A 1 -2.21 -10.22 -28.21
C MET A 1 -3.44 -10.11 -27.31
N GLY A 2 -4.19 -11.20 -27.12
CA GLY A 2 -5.27 -11.24 -26.14
C GLY A 2 -4.69 -11.42 -24.74
N TYR A 3 -5.06 -10.57 -23.79
CA TYR A 3 -4.84 -10.82 -22.37
C TYR A 3 -5.69 -12.02 -21.98
N ALA A 4 -5.06 -13.19 -21.84
CA ALA A 4 -5.76 -14.37 -21.41
C ALA A 4 -5.93 -14.32 -19.88
N LYS A 5 -7.15 -14.45 -19.37
CA LYS A 5 -7.37 -14.77 -17.96
C LYS A 5 -6.75 -16.14 -17.68
N LEU A 6 -6.10 -16.28 -16.54
CA LEU A 6 -5.37 -17.49 -16.18
C LEU A 6 -6.29 -18.72 -16.31
N SER A 7 -5.91 -19.63 -17.20
CA SER A 7 -5.78 -21.01 -16.77
C SER A 7 -4.29 -21.26 -16.84
N TYR A 8 -3.65 -21.74 -15.77
CA TYR A 8 -2.44 -22.54 -15.98
C TYR A 8 -2.92 -23.66 -16.89
N LYS A 9 -2.78 -23.49 -18.21
CA LYS A 9 -3.41 -24.39 -19.17
C LYS A 9 -2.80 -25.73 -18.80
N ASN A 10 -3.65 -26.64 -18.36
CA ASN A 10 -3.45 -28.06 -18.58
C ASN A 10 -3.40 -28.24 -20.10
N THR A 11 -2.35 -27.74 -20.76
CA THR A 11 -1.99 -28.14 -22.10
C THR A 11 -1.74 -29.63 -21.93
N PRO A 12 -2.65 -30.50 -22.38
CA PRO A 12 -2.49 -31.92 -22.17
C PRO A 12 -1.21 -32.29 -22.90
N LEU A 13 -0.20 -32.76 -22.17
CA LEU A 13 0.98 -33.30 -22.81
C LEU A 13 0.51 -34.51 -23.62
N LYS A 14 0.88 -34.56 -24.89
CA LYS A 14 0.52 -35.66 -25.79
C LYS A 14 1.00 -37.05 -25.31
N SER A 15 1.83 -37.14 -24.26
CA SER A 15 2.23 -38.42 -23.63
C SER A 15 3.01 -38.36 -22.28
N GLY A 16 3.08 -37.27 -21.51
CA GLY A 16 4.19 -37.08 -20.53
C GLY A 16 3.86 -36.63 -19.11
N VAL A 17 4.72 -37.04 -18.17
CA VAL A 17 4.85 -36.52 -16.80
C VAL A 17 5.52 -35.14 -16.84
N LYS A 18 4.89 -34.12 -16.25
CA LYS A 18 5.45 -32.79 -15.97
C LYS A 18 6.46 -32.86 -14.82
N LYS A 19 7.58 -32.18 -14.97
CA LYS A 19 8.64 -32.08 -13.96
C LYS A 19 9.25 -30.68 -13.99
N PRO A 20 8.59 -29.69 -13.36
CA PRO A 20 9.10 -28.32 -13.32
C PRO A 20 10.34 -28.22 -12.42
N LEU A 21 11.31 -27.39 -12.82
CA LEU A 21 12.41 -26.96 -11.96
C LEU A 21 12.05 -25.60 -11.35
N LEU A 22 11.79 -25.60 -10.03
CA LEU A 22 11.40 -24.40 -9.29
C LEU A 22 12.63 -23.63 -8.82
N ILE A 23 12.65 -22.31 -9.05
CA ILE A 23 13.74 -21.40 -8.71
C ILE A 23 13.18 -20.23 -7.90
N GLY A 24 13.74 -20.03 -6.71
CA GLY A 24 13.41 -18.93 -5.80
C GLY A 24 14.64 -18.14 -5.36
N CYS A 25 14.47 -17.22 -4.42
CA CYS A 25 15.53 -16.33 -3.94
C CYS A 25 15.34 -15.95 -2.47
N SER A 26 16.41 -16.02 -1.69
CA SER A 26 16.41 -15.48 -0.32
C SER A 26 16.67 -13.98 -0.22
N GLY A 27 16.83 -13.28 -1.35
CA GLY A 27 16.97 -11.83 -1.41
C GLY A 27 15.61 -11.14 -1.28
N GLY A 28 15.11 -11.04 -0.05
CA GLY A 28 13.76 -10.54 0.26
C GLY A 28 12.78 -11.66 0.63
N ALA A 29 11.98 -11.44 1.67
CA ALA A 29 11.14 -12.48 2.28
C ALA A 29 10.03 -13.04 1.34
N GLY A 30 9.65 -12.30 0.29
CA GLY A 30 8.52 -12.64 -0.58
C GLY A 30 8.79 -13.76 -1.59
N HIS A 31 9.99 -13.86 -2.18
CA HIS A 31 10.23 -14.78 -3.30
C HIS A 31 10.16 -16.26 -2.91
N ASN A 32 10.73 -16.62 -1.75
CA ASN A 32 10.71 -17.98 -1.21
C ASN A 32 9.29 -18.43 -0.86
N ALA A 33 8.49 -17.54 -0.29
CA ALA A 33 7.09 -17.83 0.01
C ALA A 33 6.26 -17.93 -1.27
N ALA A 34 6.50 -17.07 -2.28
CA ALA A 34 5.82 -17.14 -3.57
C ALA A 34 6.10 -18.43 -4.35
N ILE A 35 7.38 -18.89 -4.40
CA ILE A 35 7.70 -20.14 -5.10
C ILE A 35 7.15 -21.36 -4.37
N THR A 36 7.04 -21.29 -3.04
CA THR A 36 6.38 -22.31 -2.23
C THR A 36 4.87 -22.31 -2.49
N GLY A 37 4.24 -21.12 -2.60
CA GLY A 37 2.84 -21.00 -3.03
C GLY A 37 2.59 -21.67 -4.38
N ILE A 38 3.47 -21.43 -5.36
CA ILE A 38 3.37 -22.06 -6.69
C ILE A 38 3.53 -23.58 -6.59
N HIS A 39 4.48 -24.07 -5.80
CA HIS A 39 4.65 -25.50 -5.55
C HIS A 39 3.35 -26.13 -5.02
N ASP A 40 2.75 -25.54 -3.99
CA ASP A 40 1.53 -26.05 -3.35
C ASP A 40 0.33 -25.97 -4.30
N PHE A 41 0.25 -24.91 -5.10
CA PHE A 41 -0.74 -24.77 -6.16
C PHE A 41 -0.62 -25.89 -7.20
N LEU A 42 0.60 -26.18 -7.67
CA LEU A 42 0.84 -27.25 -8.66
C LEU A 42 0.49 -28.62 -8.08
N GLN A 43 0.90 -28.89 -6.84
CA GLN A 43 0.62 -30.14 -6.13
C GLN A 43 -0.88 -30.37 -5.92
N LYS A 44 -1.64 -29.31 -5.58
CA LYS A 44 -3.09 -29.41 -5.35
C LYS A 44 -3.88 -29.60 -6.64
N ASN A 45 -3.43 -29.01 -7.75
CA ASN A 45 -4.20 -28.95 -8.99
C ASN A 45 -3.76 -29.96 -10.08
N THR A 46 -2.75 -30.81 -9.81
CA THR A 46 -2.23 -31.80 -10.77
C THR A 46 -1.92 -33.12 -10.07
N THR A 47 -2.64 -34.21 -10.36
CA THR A 47 -2.55 -35.42 -9.52
C THR A 47 -1.84 -36.63 -10.14
N ASP A 48 -1.86 -36.84 -11.46
CA ASP A 48 -1.37 -38.13 -12.00
C ASP A 48 -0.08 -38.03 -12.84
N THR A 49 0.33 -36.82 -13.21
CA THR A 49 1.44 -36.59 -14.16
C THR A 49 2.39 -35.50 -13.69
N LEU A 50 2.54 -35.22 -12.39
CA LEU A 50 3.43 -34.17 -11.88
C LEU A 50 4.49 -34.76 -10.94
N VAL A 51 5.76 -34.42 -11.19
CA VAL A 51 6.90 -34.77 -10.33
C VAL A 51 7.52 -33.48 -9.80
N LEU A 52 7.32 -33.22 -8.51
CA LEU A 52 7.96 -32.13 -7.78
C LEU A 52 9.16 -32.69 -7.01
N ARG A 53 10.31 -32.01 -7.09
CA ARG A 53 11.54 -32.42 -6.40
C ARG A 53 11.84 -31.51 -5.22
N SER A 54 12.49 -32.09 -4.22
CA SER A 54 13.15 -31.33 -3.16
C SER A 54 14.66 -31.28 -3.39
N TYR A 55 15.27 -30.18 -3.00
CA TYR A 55 16.69 -29.89 -3.18
C TYR A 55 17.32 -29.61 -1.82
N ASN A 56 18.51 -30.16 -1.61
CA ASN A 56 19.29 -29.92 -0.40
C ASN A 56 19.92 -28.52 -0.47
N PRO A 57 19.75 -27.68 0.56
CA PRO A 57 20.42 -26.38 0.62
C PRO A 57 21.95 -26.50 0.58
N VAL A 58 22.61 -25.58 -0.11
CA VAL A 58 24.09 -25.47 -0.06
C VAL A 58 24.49 -24.64 1.15
N SER A 59 25.20 -25.23 2.11
CA SER A 59 25.66 -24.51 3.29
C SER A 59 26.74 -23.48 2.96
N TYR A 60 26.88 -22.46 3.81
CA TYR A 60 27.86 -21.38 3.62
C TYR A 60 29.30 -21.88 3.51
N GLU A 61 29.65 -22.92 4.27
CA GLU A 61 30.99 -23.51 4.34
C GLU A 61 31.36 -24.25 3.04
N ARG A 62 30.35 -24.69 2.29
CA ARG A 62 30.52 -25.39 1.01
C ARG A 62 30.56 -24.43 -0.18
N LYS A 63 30.37 -23.13 0.03
CA LYS A 63 30.44 -22.13 -1.04
C LYS A 63 31.87 -21.93 -1.52
N SER A 64 32.03 -21.97 -2.84
CA SER A 64 33.30 -21.67 -3.49
C SER A 64 33.81 -20.27 -3.10
N PRO A 65 35.12 -20.10 -2.87
CA PRO A 65 35.71 -18.77 -2.72
C PRO A 65 35.39 -17.89 -3.92
N SER A 66 35.16 -16.59 -3.69
CA SER A 66 34.96 -15.62 -4.77
C SER A 66 35.65 -14.29 -4.48
N PRO A 67 36.06 -13.54 -5.52
CA PRO A 67 36.59 -12.19 -5.36
C PRO A 67 35.62 -11.25 -4.66
N ILE A 68 34.32 -11.37 -4.95
CA ILE A 68 33.25 -10.55 -4.35
C ILE A 68 33.18 -10.80 -2.84
N ARG A 69 33.16 -12.07 -2.41
CA ARG A 69 33.15 -12.44 -1.00
C ARG A 69 34.36 -11.89 -0.25
N SER A 70 35.54 -11.98 -0.89
CA SER A 70 36.77 -11.42 -0.34
C SER A 70 36.72 -9.90 -0.22
N GLN A 71 36.14 -9.21 -1.21
CA GLN A 71 35.97 -7.77 -1.20
C GLN A 71 35.00 -7.32 -0.10
N ILE A 72 33.83 -7.96 0.03
CA ILE A 72 32.86 -7.69 1.10
C ILE A 72 33.53 -7.82 2.47
N SER A 73 34.26 -8.91 2.71
CA SER A 73 34.94 -9.15 3.99
C SER A 73 35.99 -8.08 4.29
N LYS A 74 36.78 -7.65 3.29
CA LYS A 74 37.78 -6.59 3.44
C LYS A 74 37.13 -5.25 3.75
N THR A 75 36.08 -4.88 3.01
CA THR A 75 35.35 -3.62 3.20
C THR A 75 34.73 -3.54 4.59
N ILE A 76 34.05 -4.58 5.05
CA ILE A 76 33.45 -4.62 6.39
C ILE A 76 34.52 -4.51 7.48
N THR A 77 35.67 -5.18 7.29
CA THR A 77 36.80 -5.08 8.23
C THR A 77 37.33 -3.65 8.29
N ALA A 78 37.54 -3.00 7.14
CA ALA A 78 38.02 -1.62 7.08
C ALA A 78 37.02 -0.63 7.71
N MET A 79 35.72 -0.79 7.44
CA MET A 79 34.64 0.02 8.03
C MET A 79 34.47 -0.20 9.54
N GLY A 80 34.95 -1.33 10.07
CA GLY A 80 34.91 -1.67 11.50
C GLY A 80 36.11 -1.16 12.32
N LEU A 81 37.15 -0.60 11.70
CA LEU A 81 38.32 -0.08 12.42
C LEU A 81 37.98 1.18 13.22
N PHE A 82 38.34 1.23 14.50
CA PHE A 82 37.94 2.30 15.44
C PHE A 82 38.26 3.72 14.94
N ALA A 83 39.47 3.96 14.40
CA ALA A 83 39.89 5.30 13.98
C ALA A 83 39.53 5.65 12.53
N VAL A 84 39.56 4.67 11.62
CA VAL A 84 39.39 4.89 10.17
C VAL A 84 37.97 4.61 9.69
N GLY A 85 37.27 3.70 10.39
CA GLY A 85 35.93 3.24 10.04
C GLY A 85 34.90 4.36 9.93
N PRO A 86 34.77 5.28 10.91
CA PRO A 86 33.82 6.39 10.83
C PRO A 86 34.06 7.29 9.61
N ALA A 87 35.32 7.66 9.34
CA ALA A 87 35.68 8.46 8.17
C ALA A 87 35.39 7.71 6.85
N LEU A 88 35.66 6.41 6.80
CA LEU A 88 35.37 5.59 5.63
C LEU A 88 33.86 5.44 5.38
N LYS A 89 33.06 5.20 6.43
CA LYS A 89 31.60 5.14 6.32
C LYS A 89 31.02 6.45 5.81
N LEU A 90 31.52 7.57 6.35
CA LEU A 90 31.14 8.91 5.88
C LEU A 90 31.55 9.14 4.43
N ALA A 91 32.76 8.76 4.02
CA ALA A 91 33.17 8.86 2.63
C ALA A 91 32.27 8.01 1.70
N VAL A 92 32.00 6.76 2.09
CA VAL A 92 31.14 5.84 1.32
C VAL A 92 29.69 6.31 1.25
N SER A 93 29.17 7.02 2.27
CA SER A 93 27.81 7.56 2.22
C SER A 93 27.61 8.55 1.07
N PHE A 94 28.68 9.21 0.59
CA PHE A 94 28.65 10.08 -0.59
C PHE A 94 28.90 9.36 -1.92
N THR A 95 29.07 8.04 -1.91
CA THR A 95 29.29 7.24 -3.12
C THR A 95 28.03 6.43 -3.50
N PRO A 96 27.98 5.89 -4.73
CA PRO A 96 26.93 4.93 -5.13
C PRO A 96 26.99 3.57 -4.40
N TYR A 97 28.00 3.33 -3.56
CA TYR A 97 28.12 2.08 -2.81
C TYR A 97 27.46 2.19 -1.43
N PRO A 98 26.81 1.12 -0.94
CA PRO A 98 26.17 1.12 0.36
C PRO A 98 27.22 1.08 1.48
N VAL A 99 26.88 1.69 2.60
CA VAL A 99 27.58 1.44 3.87
C VAL A 99 27.21 0.05 4.35
N LEU A 100 28.19 -0.83 4.49
CA LEU A 100 27.96 -2.21 4.90
C LEU A 100 27.73 -2.31 6.41
N CYS A 101 26.99 -3.34 6.81
CA CYS A 101 26.78 -3.67 8.21
C CYS A 101 28.08 -4.07 8.92
N ASP A 102 28.07 -4.06 10.24
CA ASP A 102 29.21 -4.54 11.02
C ASP A 102 29.40 -6.05 10.88
N LYS A 103 30.60 -6.51 11.23
CA LYS A 103 31.04 -7.90 11.09
C LYS A 103 30.18 -8.88 11.91
N GLN A 104 29.73 -8.48 13.09
CA GLN A 104 28.98 -9.35 13.98
C GLN A 104 27.55 -9.53 13.48
N SER A 105 26.89 -8.45 13.07
CA SER A 105 25.57 -8.50 12.43
C SER A 105 25.57 -9.36 11.18
N LEU A 106 26.58 -9.21 10.31
CA LEU A 106 26.73 -10.05 9.13
C LEU A 106 26.88 -11.53 9.50
N ALA A 107 27.79 -11.85 10.42
CA ALA A 107 28.07 -13.23 10.81
C ALA A 107 26.84 -13.92 11.44
N ASN A 108 26.10 -13.19 12.28
CA ASN A 108 24.87 -13.69 12.90
C ASN A 108 23.81 -14.00 11.84
N GLU A 109 23.64 -13.12 10.86
CA GLU A 109 22.66 -13.31 9.78
C GLU A 109 23.05 -14.48 8.86
N ILE A 110 24.32 -14.59 8.46
CA ILE A 110 24.83 -15.73 7.68
C ILE A 110 24.63 -17.04 8.44
N LYS A 111 24.90 -17.07 9.75
CA LYS A 111 24.64 -18.25 10.59
C LYS A 111 23.16 -18.61 10.60
N GLY A 112 22.28 -17.63 10.71
CA GLY A 112 20.83 -17.82 10.63
C GLY A 112 20.39 -18.41 9.28
N LEU A 113 20.92 -17.88 8.17
CA LEU A 113 20.65 -18.40 6.82
C LEU A 113 21.18 -19.83 6.64
N SER A 114 22.41 -20.11 7.09
CA SER A 114 23.08 -21.42 6.94
C SER A 114 22.47 -22.51 7.84
N SER A 115 21.78 -22.13 8.92
CA SER A 115 21.13 -23.07 9.83
C SER A 115 19.93 -23.81 9.22
N LYS A 116 19.39 -23.33 8.09
CA LYS A 116 18.25 -23.92 7.39
C LYS A 116 18.72 -25.06 6.49
N THR A 117 18.76 -26.27 7.04
CA THR A 117 19.28 -27.47 6.35
C THR A 117 18.21 -28.37 5.75
N ALA A 118 16.93 -28.11 6.04
CA ALA A 118 15.82 -28.91 5.51
C ALA A 118 15.74 -28.81 3.97
N PRO A 119 15.46 -29.93 3.26
CA PRO A 119 15.22 -29.89 1.82
C PRO A 119 14.11 -28.92 1.45
N ARG A 120 14.30 -28.18 0.34
CA ARG A 120 13.36 -27.16 -0.16
C ARG A 120 12.77 -27.60 -1.49
N PRO A 121 11.51 -27.24 -1.83
CA PRO A 121 10.92 -27.59 -3.12
C PRO A 121 11.50 -26.79 -4.31
N TYR A 122 12.48 -25.92 -4.06
CA TYR A 122 13.08 -25.03 -5.06
C TYR A 122 14.59 -24.89 -4.83
N ILE A 123 15.28 -24.40 -5.86
CA ILE A 123 16.68 -23.98 -5.79
C ILE A 123 16.72 -22.48 -5.49
N ASP A 124 17.50 -22.08 -4.50
CA ASP A 124 17.70 -20.69 -4.14
C ASP A 124 18.85 -20.09 -4.93
N MET A 125 18.57 -19.11 -5.79
CA MET A 125 19.59 -18.54 -6.66
C MET A 125 20.74 -17.88 -5.88
N LEU A 126 20.45 -17.19 -4.78
CA LEU A 126 21.50 -16.61 -3.95
C LEU A 126 22.20 -17.70 -3.16
N LEU A 127 21.44 -18.48 -2.37
CA LEU A 127 22.04 -19.36 -1.37
C LEU A 127 22.59 -20.65 -1.97
N ASP A 128 22.12 -21.12 -3.12
CA ASP A 128 22.61 -22.36 -3.75
C ASP A 128 23.55 -22.07 -4.92
N VAL A 129 23.26 -21.06 -5.74
CA VAL A 129 24.00 -20.83 -7.00
C VAL A 129 25.09 -19.75 -6.84
N TYR A 130 24.76 -18.57 -6.33
CA TYR A 130 25.71 -17.46 -6.30
C TYR A 130 26.86 -17.73 -5.32
N PRO A 131 28.14 -17.51 -5.70
CA PRO A 131 29.28 -17.74 -4.81
C PRO A 131 29.29 -16.86 -3.54
N ALA A 132 28.86 -15.61 -3.64
CA ALA A 132 28.77 -14.66 -2.52
C ALA A 132 27.31 -14.41 -2.06
N GLY A 133 26.39 -15.32 -2.39
CA GLY A 133 24.96 -15.07 -2.19
C GLY A 133 24.52 -15.01 -0.72
N TYR A 134 25.23 -15.70 0.19
CA TYR A 134 24.99 -15.59 1.64
C TYR A 134 25.28 -14.19 2.15
N GLU A 135 26.42 -13.60 1.75
CA GLU A 135 26.76 -12.22 2.10
C GLU A 135 25.74 -11.24 1.53
N SER A 136 25.36 -11.37 0.26
CA SER A 136 24.37 -10.49 -0.37
C SER A 136 23.03 -10.53 0.35
N ALA A 137 22.50 -11.73 0.63
CA ALA A 137 21.24 -11.91 1.35
C ALA A 137 21.33 -11.37 2.78
N ALA A 138 22.46 -11.60 3.47
CA ALA A 138 22.64 -11.16 4.84
C ALA A 138 22.77 -9.63 4.95
N ILE A 139 23.54 -8.99 4.06
CA ILE A 139 23.65 -7.52 4.00
C ILE A 139 22.27 -6.90 3.76
N TRP A 140 21.53 -7.43 2.77
CA TRP A 140 20.17 -6.97 2.49
C TRP A 140 19.27 -7.06 3.73
N ASN A 141 19.21 -8.23 4.37
CA ASN A 141 18.37 -8.45 5.54
C ASN A 141 18.73 -7.54 6.73
N VAL A 142 20.02 -7.30 6.96
CA VAL A 142 20.48 -6.44 8.06
C VAL A 142 20.16 -4.97 7.77
N LEU A 143 20.36 -4.49 6.54
CA LEU A 143 20.01 -3.11 6.17
C LEU A 143 18.50 -2.88 6.21
N GLN A 144 17.71 -3.85 5.74
CA GLN A 144 16.25 -3.82 5.80
C GLN A 144 15.73 -3.85 7.23
N ARG A 145 16.38 -4.59 8.14
CA ARG A 145 16.04 -4.65 9.57
C ARG A 145 16.26 -3.34 10.31
N ASN A 146 17.25 -2.57 9.87
CA ASN A 146 17.68 -1.34 10.52
C ASN A 146 17.22 -0.09 9.75
N ASP A 147 16.25 -0.25 8.86
CA ASP A 147 15.66 0.81 8.03
C ASP A 147 16.72 1.73 7.37
N LYS A 148 17.80 1.13 6.85
CA LYS A 148 18.87 1.84 6.14
C LYS A 148 18.47 2.12 4.70
N ILE A 149 17.45 2.97 4.54
CA ILE A 149 16.78 3.27 3.27
C ILE A 149 17.77 3.68 2.17
N ASP A 150 18.68 4.61 2.46
CA ASP A 150 19.63 5.10 1.46
C ASP A 150 20.62 4.02 1.00
N ASP A 151 21.06 3.16 1.90
CA ASP A 151 21.95 2.04 1.57
C ASP A 151 21.22 0.93 0.80
N LEU A 152 19.94 0.70 1.09
CA LEU A 152 19.10 -0.23 0.33
C LEU A 152 18.93 0.25 -1.11
N ARG A 153 18.64 1.53 -1.34
CA ARG A 153 18.56 2.12 -2.69
C ARG A 153 19.84 1.88 -3.50
N LYS A 154 21.00 2.12 -2.88
CA LYS A 154 22.31 1.87 -3.50
C LYS A 154 22.51 0.39 -3.87
N LEU A 155 22.05 -0.55 -3.04
CA LEU A 155 22.11 -1.98 -3.36
C LEU A 155 21.24 -2.34 -4.58
N VAL A 156 20.04 -1.76 -4.67
CA VAL A 156 19.14 -1.94 -5.82
C VAL A 156 19.80 -1.44 -7.10
N ASP A 157 20.40 -0.24 -7.06
CA ASP A 157 21.07 0.34 -8.22
C ASP A 157 22.22 -0.55 -8.73
N LEU A 158 22.88 -1.28 -7.83
CA LEU A 158 23.97 -2.21 -8.13
C LEU A 158 23.50 -3.59 -8.62
N GLN A 159 22.19 -3.87 -8.68
CA GLN A 159 21.66 -5.18 -9.08
C GLN A 159 22.19 -5.64 -10.44
N HIS A 160 22.23 -4.76 -11.43
CA HIS A 160 22.68 -5.10 -12.79
C HIS A 160 24.15 -5.56 -12.83
N THR A 161 25.01 -4.92 -12.04
CA THR A 161 26.43 -5.30 -11.90
C THR A 161 26.53 -6.65 -11.22
N ASN A 162 25.70 -6.90 -10.20
CA ASN A 162 25.65 -8.17 -9.51
C ASN A 162 25.18 -9.31 -10.45
N ASP A 163 24.17 -9.08 -11.28
CA ASP A 163 23.70 -10.08 -12.26
C ASP A 163 24.77 -10.38 -13.32
N ALA A 164 25.48 -9.35 -13.82
CA ALA A 164 26.59 -9.55 -14.75
C ALA A 164 27.73 -10.38 -14.13
N ALA A 165 28.08 -10.09 -12.87
CA ALA A 165 29.15 -10.80 -12.17
C ALA A 165 28.80 -12.27 -11.84
N ASN A 166 27.51 -12.60 -11.75
CA ASN A 166 27.02 -13.95 -11.47
C ASN A 166 26.43 -14.67 -12.70
N TYR A 167 26.59 -14.10 -13.89
CA TYR A 167 26.10 -14.71 -15.14
C TYR A 167 26.69 -16.11 -15.35
N GLN A 168 28.02 -16.24 -15.32
CA GLN A 168 28.70 -17.51 -15.60
C GLN A 168 28.40 -18.60 -14.56
N PRO A 169 28.49 -18.33 -13.23
CA PRO A 169 28.05 -19.30 -12.21
C PRO A 169 26.61 -19.79 -12.41
N THR A 170 25.69 -18.89 -12.78
CA THR A 170 24.30 -19.25 -13.04
C THR A 170 24.17 -20.13 -14.27
N TYR A 171 24.82 -19.74 -15.35
CA TYR A 171 24.80 -20.46 -16.62
C TYR A 171 25.33 -21.89 -16.46
N ASP A 172 26.52 -22.05 -15.88
CA ASP A 172 27.17 -23.35 -15.73
C ASP A 172 26.33 -24.29 -14.85
N TYR A 173 25.90 -23.79 -13.68
CA TYR A 173 25.13 -24.58 -12.72
C TYR A 173 23.83 -25.12 -13.33
N PHE A 174 23.03 -24.27 -13.99
CA PHE A 174 21.75 -24.72 -14.53
C PHE A 174 21.91 -25.54 -15.81
N LEU A 175 22.89 -25.23 -16.68
CA LEU A 175 23.12 -26.03 -17.89
C LEU A 175 23.56 -27.46 -17.53
N GLU A 176 24.52 -27.61 -16.61
CA GLU A 176 24.96 -28.92 -16.12
C GLU A 176 23.79 -29.68 -15.50
N LYS A 177 23.03 -29.02 -14.62
CA LYS A 177 21.88 -29.64 -13.94
C LYS A 177 20.78 -30.11 -14.88
N LEU A 178 20.51 -29.38 -15.97
CA LEU A 178 19.54 -29.79 -16.98
C LEU A 178 20.06 -30.95 -17.82
N LYS A 179 21.33 -30.89 -18.26
CA LYS A 179 21.99 -31.97 -19.02
C LYS A 179 22.05 -33.26 -18.22
N ASP A 180 22.49 -33.20 -16.97
CA ASP A 180 22.57 -34.36 -16.07
C ASP A 180 21.21 -35.01 -15.87
N ALA A 181 20.16 -34.20 -15.64
CA ALA A 181 18.81 -34.72 -15.51
C ALA A 181 18.34 -35.45 -16.79
N ALA A 182 18.65 -34.90 -17.96
CA ALA A 182 18.31 -35.50 -19.24
C ALA A 182 19.11 -36.80 -19.52
N ILE A 183 20.42 -36.81 -19.25
CA ILE A 183 21.30 -37.98 -19.39
C ILE A 183 20.82 -39.12 -18.49
N ASN A 184 20.41 -38.78 -17.27
CA ASN A 184 19.87 -39.74 -16.30
C ASN A 184 18.41 -40.15 -16.58
N LYS A 185 17.84 -39.80 -17.76
CA LYS A 185 16.47 -40.13 -18.18
C LYS A 185 15.37 -39.54 -17.28
N GLU A 186 15.66 -38.44 -16.61
CA GLU A 186 14.71 -37.72 -15.79
C GLU A 186 14.68 -36.21 -16.15
N PRO A 187 14.48 -35.84 -17.43
CA PRO A 187 14.59 -34.45 -17.84
C PRO A 187 13.52 -33.57 -17.17
N TYR A 188 13.88 -32.30 -16.92
CA TYR A 188 12.90 -31.29 -16.52
C TYR A 188 12.07 -30.86 -17.74
N THR A 189 10.84 -30.44 -17.51
CA THR A 189 9.91 -30.02 -18.57
C THR A 189 9.84 -28.52 -18.75
N GLU A 190 10.10 -27.75 -17.69
CA GLU A 190 9.97 -26.30 -17.66
C GLU A 190 10.82 -25.72 -16.51
N LEU A 191 11.21 -24.45 -16.64
CA LEU A 191 11.75 -23.66 -15.53
C LEU A 191 10.65 -22.75 -14.99
N VAL A 192 10.47 -22.71 -13.67
CA VAL A 192 9.54 -21.79 -13.00
C VAL A 192 10.34 -20.91 -12.05
N SER A 193 10.30 -19.60 -12.24
CA SER A 193 11.10 -18.63 -11.49
C SER A 193 10.21 -17.52 -10.92
N THR A 194 10.51 -17.09 -9.69
CA THR A 194 9.86 -15.94 -9.02
C THR A 194 10.77 -14.72 -8.87
N GLN A 195 11.96 -14.74 -9.46
CA GLN A 195 12.96 -13.67 -9.29
C GLN A 195 13.40 -13.09 -10.63
N ALA A 196 13.76 -11.81 -10.64
CA ALA A 196 14.33 -11.15 -11.82
C ALA A 196 15.83 -11.46 -12.02
N MET A 197 16.52 -11.94 -10.98
CA MET A 197 17.97 -12.13 -11.00
C MET A 197 18.41 -13.31 -11.87
N GLY A 198 19.54 -13.15 -12.57
CA GLY A 198 20.11 -14.19 -13.42
C GLY A 198 19.30 -14.56 -14.67
N LEU A 199 18.22 -13.81 -14.98
CA LEU A 199 17.33 -14.09 -16.12
C LEU A 199 18.04 -14.22 -17.47
N PRO A 200 19.00 -13.34 -17.85
CA PRO A 200 19.74 -13.50 -19.10
C PRO A 200 20.47 -14.85 -19.19
N ALA A 201 21.15 -15.26 -18.11
CA ALA A 201 21.85 -16.53 -18.05
C ALA A 201 20.87 -17.72 -18.17
N LEU A 202 19.72 -17.66 -17.49
CA LEU A 202 18.69 -18.70 -17.59
C LEU A 202 18.13 -18.84 -19.02
N CYS A 203 17.93 -17.74 -19.74
CA CYS A 203 17.48 -17.79 -21.13
C CYS A 203 18.55 -18.46 -22.02
N ASP A 204 19.82 -18.11 -21.85
CA ASP A 204 20.90 -18.72 -22.64
C ASP A 204 21.11 -20.20 -22.28
N VAL A 205 20.91 -20.60 -21.02
CA VAL A 205 20.86 -22.00 -20.59
C VAL A 205 19.75 -22.77 -21.32
N VAL A 206 18.54 -22.22 -21.36
CA VAL A 206 17.40 -22.87 -22.01
C VAL A 206 17.62 -23.01 -23.52
N ARG A 207 18.13 -21.96 -24.19
CA ARG A 207 18.50 -22.05 -25.61
C ARG A 207 19.52 -23.17 -25.84
N ASN A 208 20.64 -23.13 -25.13
CA ASN A 208 21.76 -24.03 -25.38
C ASN A 208 21.44 -25.47 -24.97
N TYR A 209 20.63 -25.68 -23.93
CA TYR A 209 20.08 -26.99 -23.58
C TYR A 209 19.17 -27.52 -24.70
N ASN A 210 18.24 -26.71 -25.19
CA ASN A 210 17.31 -27.11 -26.24
C ASN A 210 18.04 -27.46 -27.56
N GLU A 211 19.07 -26.69 -27.92
CA GLU A 211 19.94 -26.98 -29.07
C GLU A 211 20.71 -28.30 -28.86
N TRP A 212 21.29 -28.49 -27.68
CA TRP A 212 22.01 -29.71 -27.32
C TRP A 212 21.12 -30.96 -27.36
N VAL A 213 19.90 -30.91 -26.84
CA VAL A 213 18.93 -32.02 -26.90
C VAL A 213 18.66 -32.45 -28.34
N VAL A 214 18.52 -31.49 -29.26
CA VAL A 214 18.29 -31.76 -30.68
C VAL A 214 19.54 -32.34 -31.35
N ALA A 215 20.71 -31.72 -31.11
CA ALA A 215 21.97 -32.12 -31.72
C ALA A 215 22.39 -33.55 -31.30
N GLU A 216 22.29 -33.85 -30.01
CA GLU A 216 22.66 -35.15 -29.43
C GLU A 216 21.52 -36.19 -29.49
N LYS A 217 20.37 -35.84 -30.05
CA LYS A 217 19.18 -36.71 -30.17
C LYS A 217 18.75 -37.31 -28.82
N ILE A 218 18.85 -36.53 -27.75
CA ILE A 218 18.42 -36.93 -26.42
C ILE A 218 16.89 -36.98 -26.38
N ASN A 219 16.32 -38.03 -25.80
CA ASN A 219 14.88 -38.13 -25.58
C ASN A 219 14.45 -37.25 -24.37
N ALA A 220 14.49 -35.93 -24.57
CA ALA A 220 14.09 -34.95 -23.57
C ALA A 220 13.20 -33.86 -24.22
N PRO A 221 12.25 -33.29 -23.47
CA PRO A 221 11.45 -32.18 -23.96
C PRO A 221 12.27 -30.91 -24.10
N ARG A 222 11.83 -30.03 -25.01
CA ARG A 222 12.29 -28.64 -25.01
C ARG A 222 11.71 -27.91 -23.80
N ILE A 223 12.54 -27.09 -23.17
CA ILE A 223 12.21 -26.33 -21.96
C ILE A 223 11.84 -24.89 -22.33
N THR A 224 10.89 -24.32 -21.58
CA THR A 224 10.52 -22.90 -21.58
C THR A 224 10.63 -22.33 -20.16
N ILE A 225 10.57 -20.99 -20.04
CA ILE A 225 10.65 -20.29 -18.75
C ILE A 225 9.28 -19.70 -18.40
N HIS A 226 8.81 -20.01 -17.19
CA HIS A 226 7.64 -19.39 -16.57
C HIS A 226 8.13 -18.42 -15.49
N GLN A 227 8.05 -17.12 -15.79
CA GLN A 227 8.49 -16.07 -14.86
C GLN A 227 7.30 -15.42 -14.18
N TYR A 228 7.23 -15.59 -12.86
CA TYR A 228 6.25 -14.97 -11.99
C TYR A 228 6.84 -13.71 -11.35
N MET A 229 6.12 -12.60 -11.45
CA MET A 229 6.49 -11.33 -10.82
C MET A 229 5.97 -11.32 -9.38
N THR A 230 6.87 -11.25 -8.40
CA THR A 230 6.51 -11.23 -6.97
C THR A 230 6.07 -9.88 -6.45
N ASP A 231 5.97 -8.91 -7.34
CA ASP A 231 5.52 -7.55 -7.10
C ASP A 231 4.40 -7.22 -8.10
N LEU A 232 3.53 -6.28 -7.72
CA LEU A 232 2.47 -5.84 -8.60
C LEU A 232 3.08 -5.12 -9.81
N ALA A 233 2.47 -5.27 -10.97
CA ALA A 233 2.86 -4.56 -12.18
C ALA A 233 2.51 -3.07 -12.09
N THR A 234 3.26 -2.33 -11.28
CA THR A 234 3.14 -0.89 -11.05
C THR A 234 4.31 -0.15 -11.69
N PRO A 235 4.25 1.18 -11.83
CA PRO A 235 5.40 1.98 -12.26
C PRO A 235 6.64 1.78 -11.37
N GLY A 236 6.46 1.39 -10.10
CA GLY A 236 7.54 1.16 -9.14
C GLY A 236 8.31 -0.15 -9.34
N ALA A 237 7.74 -1.16 -10.03
CA ALA A 237 8.33 -2.49 -10.26
C ALA A 237 9.50 -2.51 -11.27
N VAL A 238 10.28 -1.43 -11.32
CA VAL A 238 11.37 -1.20 -12.27
C VAL A 238 12.45 -2.28 -12.21
N HIS A 239 12.68 -2.92 -11.07
CA HIS A 239 13.70 -3.97 -10.94
C HIS A 239 13.36 -5.23 -11.76
N PHE A 240 12.08 -5.56 -11.92
CA PHE A 240 11.63 -6.59 -12.87
C PHE A 240 11.67 -6.06 -14.30
N PHE A 241 11.02 -4.93 -14.57
CA PHE A 241 10.85 -4.43 -15.94
C PHE A 241 12.16 -4.00 -16.61
N ASN A 242 13.12 -3.43 -15.87
CA ASN A 242 14.44 -3.09 -16.39
C ASN A 242 15.19 -4.35 -16.80
N THR A 243 15.06 -5.44 -16.04
CA THR A 243 15.71 -6.71 -16.39
C THR A 243 15.03 -7.35 -17.60
N LEU A 244 13.70 -7.38 -17.61
CA LEU A 244 12.91 -7.94 -18.71
C LEU A 244 13.10 -7.18 -20.03
N SER A 245 13.18 -5.85 -19.99
CA SER A 245 13.38 -5.00 -21.18
C SER A 245 14.80 -5.09 -21.77
N ARG A 246 15.78 -5.56 -20.99
CA ARG A 246 17.16 -5.80 -21.46
C ARG A 246 17.34 -7.14 -22.16
N LEU A 247 16.38 -8.07 -22.02
CA LEU A 247 16.42 -9.34 -22.72
C LEU A 247 16.30 -9.13 -24.23
N THR A 248 17.03 -9.94 -25.00
CA THR A 248 16.90 -9.90 -26.46
C THR A 248 15.51 -10.39 -26.89
N PRO A 249 15.02 -10.01 -28.08
CA PRO A 249 13.81 -10.57 -28.68
C PRO A 249 13.73 -12.11 -28.63
N GLU A 250 14.86 -12.77 -28.84
CA GLU A 250 14.95 -14.23 -28.79
C GLU A 250 14.81 -14.78 -27.36
N GLN A 251 15.43 -14.12 -26.37
CA GLN A 251 15.30 -14.49 -24.96
C GLN A 251 13.87 -14.26 -24.45
N GLN A 252 13.22 -13.15 -24.83
CA GLN A 252 11.82 -12.90 -24.49
C GLN A 252 10.90 -14.01 -25.00
N ARG A 253 11.08 -14.46 -26.25
CA ARG A 253 10.28 -15.55 -26.86
C ARG A 253 10.38 -16.90 -26.15
N GLN A 254 11.35 -17.08 -25.25
CA GLN A 254 11.48 -18.30 -24.45
C GLN A 254 10.67 -18.26 -23.15
N MET A 255 10.07 -17.11 -22.85
CA MET A 255 9.51 -16.81 -21.54
C MET A 255 8.03 -16.47 -21.61
N THR A 256 7.27 -17.08 -20.72
CA THR A 256 5.91 -16.69 -20.37
C THR A 256 5.94 -15.86 -19.08
N LEU A 257 5.35 -14.68 -19.11
CA LEU A 257 5.25 -13.78 -17.95
C LEU A 257 3.92 -13.92 -17.23
N TYR A 258 3.98 -13.88 -15.90
CA TYR A 258 2.83 -13.88 -15.01
C TYR A 258 2.98 -12.76 -13.98
N GLY A 259 2.00 -11.88 -13.87
CA GLY A 259 2.01 -10.83 -12.85
C GLY A 259 0.62 -10.30 -12.56
N VAL A 260 0.40 -9.74 -11.38
CA VAL A 260 -0.86 -9.10 -11.02
C VAL A 260 -0.83 -7.64 -11.50
N GLY A 261 -1.86 -7.22 -12.23
CA GLY A 261 -1.97 -5.88 -12.80
C GLY A 261 -1.27 -5.71 -14.16
N MET A 262 -0.95 -6.81 -14.85
CA MET A 262 -0.28 -6.83 -16.15
C MET A 262 -1.23 -6.43 -17.28
N ASN A 263 -1.64 -5.16 -17.30
CA ASN A 263 -2.56 -4.60 -18.29
C ASN A 263 -1.82 -3.92 -19.47
N LYS A 264 -2.58 -3.52 -20.51
CA LYS A 264 -2.05 -2.88 -21.73
C LYS A 264 -1.28 -1.59 -21.49
N LYS A 265 -1.70 -0.80 -20.49
CA LYS A 265 -1.00 0.44 -20.13
C LYS A 265 0.39 0.11 -19.59
N MET A 266 0.48 -0.87 -18.68
CA MET A 266 1.75 -1.30 -18.11
C MET A 266 2.68 -1.91 -19.16
N SER A 267 2.15 -2.76 -20.06
CA SER A 267 2.95 -3.35 -21.14
C SER A 267 3.52 -2.27 -22.08
N THR A 268 2.68 -1.32 -22.52
CA THR A 268 3.13 -0.22 -23.38
C THR A 268 4.17 0.67 -22.72
N GLN A 269 4.05 0.90 -21.40
CA GLN A 269 4.98 1.74 -20.64
C GLN A 269 6.39 1.12 -20.58
N PHE A 270 6.50 -0.17 -20.30
CA PHE A 270 7.79 -0.84 -20.11
C PHE A 270 8.34 -1.50 -21.37
N PHE A 271 7.49 -1.78 -22.36
CA PHE A 271 7.85 -2.34 -23.66
C PHE A 271 7.32 -1.44 -24.80
N PRO A 272 7.79 -0.19 -24.92
CA PRO A 272 7.25 0.77 -25.91
C PRO A 272 7.48 0.36 -27.37
N ARG A 273 8.44 -0.55 -27.61
CA ARG A 273 8.71 -1.14 -28.94
C ARG A 273 7.96 -2.46 -29.16
N GLY A 274 7.03 -2.79 -28.28
CA GLY A 274 6.31 -4.06 -28.22
C GLY A 274 7.12 -5.13 -27.48
N GLU A 275 6.43 -5.92 -26.65
CA GLU A 275 6.97 -7.12 -26.06
C GLU A 275 7.04 -8.30 -27.06
N GLN A 276 8.03 -9.18 -26.91
CA GLN A 276 8.15 -10.41 -27.69
C GLN A 276 8.11 -11.68 -26.82
N PHE A 277 7.49 -11.60 -25.64
CA PHE A 277 7.28 -12.76 -24.79
C PHE A 277 6.39 -13.79 -25.49
N ASP A 278 6.59 -15.08 -25.15
CA ASP A 278 5.73 -16.15 -25.66
C ASP A 278 4.27 -15.91 -25.27
N ALA A 279 4.05 -15.50 -24.02
CA ALA A 279 2.77 -14.99 -23.54
C ALA A 279 2.96 -14.11 -22.29
N VAL A 280 1.97 -13.24 -22.05
CA VAL A 280 1.87 -12.39 -20.85
C VAL A 280 0.49 -12.59 -20.23
N TYR A 281 0.46 -12.98 -18.97
CA TYR A 281 -0.76 -13.25 -18.20
C TYR A 281 -0.92 -12.25 -17.07
N ASP A 282 -2.12 -11.65 -17.02
CA ASP A 282 -2.58 -10.88 -15.87
C ASP A 282 -3.24 -11.83 -14.87
N LEU A 283 -2.64 -11.95 -13.70
CA LEU A 283 -3.10 -12.81 -12.61
C LEU A 283 -4.22 -12.11 -11.84
N ASP A 284 -5.32 -12.83 -11.64
CA ASP A 284 -6.37 -12.42 -10.71
C ASP A 284 -5.84 -12.55 -9.26
N THR A 285 -6.09 -11.55 -8.42
CA THR A 285 -5.58 -11.53 -7.03
C THR A 285 -6.09 -12.70 -6.21
N LYS A 286 -7.34 -13.14 -6.44
CA LYS A 286 -7.98 -14.25 -5.71
C LYS A 286 -7.62 -15.64 -6.24
N ASN A 287 -6.97 -15.72 -7.40
CA ASN A 287 -6.53 -16.97 -8.03
C ASN A 287 -5.02 -16.96 -8.33
N ASN A 288 -4.26 -16.17 -7.58
CA ASN A 288 -2.84 -16.01 -7.78
C ASN A 288 -2.07 -17.23 -7.23
N PRO A 289 -1.38 -18.02 -8.06
CA PRO A 289 -0.66 -19.20 -7.61
C PRO A 289 0.54 -18.88 -6.70
N MET A 290 0.99 -17.62 -6.63
CA MET A 290 2.03 -17.22 -5.67
C MET A 290 1.49 -17.05 -4.25
N VAL A 291 0.19 -16.78 -4.10
CA VAL A 291 -0.45 -16.58 -2.80
C VAL A 291 -0.61 -17.93 -2.11
N ARG A 292 -0.22 -18.01 -0.84
CA ARG A 292 -0.34 -19.24 -0.06
C ARG A 292 -1.81 -19.65 0.08
N PRO A 293 -2.17 -20.94 -0.09
CA PRO A 293 -3.56 -21.38 -0.17
C PRO A 293 -4.45 -20.99 1.02
N GLY A 294 -3.88 -20.86 2.23
CA GLY A 294 -4.61 -20.45 3.43
C GLY A 294 -5.40 -19.16 3.26
N PHE A 295 -4.83 -18.14 2.60
CA PHE A 295 -5.46 -16.83 2.39
C PHE A 295 -6.63 -16.83 1.41
N MET A 296 -6.74 -17.89 0.60
CA MET A 296 -7.80 -18.05 -0.40
C MET A 296 -8.83 -19.11 0.03
N THR A 297 -8.69 -19.70 1.22
CA THR A 297 -9.54 -20.82 1.68
C THR A 297 -10.72 -20.29 2.51
N PRO A 298 -11.97 -20.41 2.04
CA PRO A 298 -13.14 -19.85 2.75
C PRO A 298 -13.35 -20.40 4.16
N ALA A 299 -12.95 -21.65 4.43
CA ALA A 299 -13.07 -22.26 5.76
C ALA A 299 -12.18 -21.60 6.83
N LEU A 300 -11.17 -20.83 6.41
CA LEU A 300 -10.25 -20.10 7.28
C LEU A 300 -10.61 -18.61 7.38
N ASP A 301 -11.62 -18.15 6.64
CA ASP A 301 -12.04 -16.76 6.64
C ASP A 301 -12.93 -16.46 7.85
N ASN A 302 -12.46 -15.53 8.69
CA ASN A 302 -13.16 -15.04 9.87
C ASN A 302 -13.52 -13.54 9.77
N SER A 303 -13.46 -12.95 8.57
CA SER A 303 -13.76 -11.54 8.32
C SER A 303 -15.17 -11.14 8.73
N GLN A 304 -16.13 -12.05 8.69
CA GLN A 304 -17.52 -11.77 9.09
C GLN A 304 -17.82 -12.07 10.57
N LYS A 305 -16.82 -12.51 11.36
CA LYS A 305 -17.02 -13.01 12.73
C LYS A 305 -16.62 -12.03 13.83
N TYR A 306 -16.82 -10.73 13.61
CA TYR A 306 -16.46 -9.70 14.59
C TYR A 306 -17.45 -9.66 15.77
N ALA A 307 -18.72 -9.93 15.51
CA ALA A 307 -19.80 -9.91 16.51
C ALA A 307 -20.17 -11.31 17.05
N THR A 308 -19.33 -12.32 16.80
CA THR A 308 -19.57 -13.71 17.21
C THR A 308 -18.33 -14.31 17.84
N ASP A 309 -18.51 -15.22 18.79
CA ASP A 309 -17.41 -16.01 19.33
C ASP A 309 -16.75 -16.85 18.22
N VAL A 310 -15.42 -16.89 18.22
CA VAL A 310 -14.62 -17.70 17.29
C VAL A 310 -13.43 -18.30 18.03
N SER A 311 -13.13 -19.58 17.76
CA SER A 311 -11.91 -20.24 18.24
C SER A 311 -10.95 -20.35 17.07
N ILE A 312 -9.72 -19.86 17.25
CA ILE A 312 -8.65 -19.97 16.27
C ILE A 312 -7.55 -20.89 16.81
N VAL A 313 -7.04 -21.78 15.97
CA VAL A 313 -5.93 -22.66 16.32
C VAL A 313 -4.67 -22.08 15.69
N LEU A 314 -3.66 -21.84 16.52
CA LEU A 314 -2.37 -21.27 16.14
C LEU A 314 -1.23 -22.24 16.49
N ALA A 315 -0.08 -22.10 15.85
CA ALA A 315 1.10 -22.91 16.15
C ALA A 315 1.76 -22.43 17.45
N GLY A 316 1.84 -23.32 18.43
CA GLY A 316 2.48 -23.10 19.73
C GLY A 316 3.79 -23.87 19.91
N LYS A 317 4.46 -23.67 21.04
CA LYS A 317 5.78 -24.26 21.33
C LYS A 317 5.72 -25.79 21.48
N GLN A 318 4.63 -26.27 22.08
CA GLN A 318 4.41 -27.69 22.40
C GLN A 318 3.41 -28.37 21.46
N GLY A 319 2.97 -27.67 20.41
CA GLY A 319 1.93 -28.11 19.49
C GLY A 319 0.93 -27.00 19.20
N PRO A 320 -0.15 -27.29 18.47
CA PRO A 320 -1.21 -26.33 18.21
C PRO A 320 -1.90 -25.87 19.50
N GLU A 321 -2.18 -24.57 19.60
CA GLU A 321 -2.83 -23.91 20.73
C GLU A 321 -4.13 -23.26 20.26
N SER A 322 -5.21 -23.40 21.03
CA SER A 322 -6.52 -22.81 20.72
C SER A 322 -6.68 -21.48 21.46
N TYR A 323 -7.15 -20.46 20.75
CA TYR A 323 -7.42 -19.13 21.30
C TYR A 323 -8.89 -18.80 21.06
N ASP A 324 -9.65 -18.64 22.14
CA ASP A 324 -11.03 -18.21 22.06
C ASP A 324 -11.09 -16.67 22.04
N ILE A 325 -11.71 -16.15 20.99
CA ILE A 325 -11.97 -14.73 20.78
C ILE A 325 -13.47 -14.52 20.94
N LYS A 326 -13.86 -13.65 21.86
CA LYS A 326 -15.27 -13.35 22.15
C LYS A 326 -15.87 -12.39 21.12
N ALA A 327 -17.19 -12.42 21.03
CA ALA A 327 -17.95 -11.44 20.28
C ALA A 327 -17.55 -10.01 20.68
N ASN A 328 -17.33 -9.14 19.69
CA ASN A 328 -16.90 -7.74 19.82
C ASN A 328 -15.51 -7.51 20.43
N GLU A 329 -14.77 -8.58 20.79
CA GLU A 329 -13.39 -8.45 21.26
C GLU A 329 -12.53 -7.82 20.14
N GLN A 330 -11.80 -6.76 20.51
CA GLN A 330 -10.94 -5.97 19.64
C GLN A 330 -9.56 -6.61 19.55
N ILE A 331 -9.24 -7.14 18.38
CA ILE A 331 -8.01 -7.89 18.15
C ILE A 331 -7.10 -7.12 17.21
N ALA A 332 -5.84 -6.98 17.57
CA ALA A 332 -4.80 -6.48 16.69
C ALA A 332 -3.77 -7.57 16.36
N SER A 333 -3.25 -7.54 15.13
CA SER A 333 -2.16 -8.40 14.69
C SER A 333 -1.02 -7.60 14.09
N ILE A 334 0.20 -7.84 14.56
CA ILE A 334 1.43 -7.19 14.10
C ILE A 334 2.27 -8.20 13.34
N MET A 335 2.41 -8.01 12.02
CA MET A 335 3.18 -8.85 11.11
C MET A 335 4.27 -8.04 10.40
N LEU A 336 5.26 -7.61 11.19
CA LEU A 336 6.47 -6.95 10.67
C LEU A 336 7.69 -7.88 10.63
N GLY A 337 7.59 -9.04 11.28
CA GLY A 337 8.61 -10.10 11.30
C GLY A 337 9.95 -9.65 11.90
N SER A 338 11.00 -10.42 11.62
CA SER A 338 12.38 -10.12 12.07
C SER A 338 13.03 -8.94 11.33
N GLN A 339 12.32 -8.31 10.38
CA GLN A 339 12.82 -7.18 9.59
C GLN A 339 12.33 -5.82 10.11
N ALA A 340 11.48 -5.76 11.14
CA ALA A 340 11.15 -4.53 11.88
C ALA A 340 10.91 -4.83 13.36
N GLY A 341 11.79 -5.63 13.96
CA GLY A 341 11.56 -6.18 15.30
C GLY A 341 11.34 -5.11 16.37
N ILE A 342 12.09 -4.00 16.30
CA ILE A 342 11.96 -2.89 17.26
C ILE A 342 10.60 -2.20 17.09
N SER A 343 10.26 -1.76 15.88
CA SER A 343 8.99 -1.07 15.62
C SER A 343 7.77 -1.93 15.96
N SER A 344 7.87 -3.25 15.83
CA SER A 344 6.80 -4.18 16.26
C SER A 344 6.38 -3.95 17.71
N THR A 345 7.34 -3.66 18.58
CA THR A 345 7.10 -3.48 20.01
C THR A 345 6.56 -2.08 20.35
N GLU A 346 6.91 -1.07 19.56
CA GLU A 346 6.45 0.32 19.73
C GLU A 346 4.95 0.47 19.43
N TYR A 347 4.40 -0.37 18.55
CA TYR A 347 2.97 -0.39 18.29
C TYR A 347 2.15 -1.02 19.42
N ILE A 348 2.72 -1.92 20.23
CA ILE A 348 1.98 -2.71 21.24
C ILE A 348 1.30 -1.79 22.25
N GLU A 349 2.05 -0.90 22.88
CA GLU A 349 1.49 0.02 23.89
C GLU A 349 0.43 0.92 23.27
N THR A 350 0.69 1.44 22.07
CA THR A 350 -0.27 2.29 21.36
C THR A 350 -1.58 1.55 21.09
N LEU A 351 -1.54 0.29 20.66
CA LEU A 351 -2.73 -0.54 20.44
C LEU A 351 -3.49 -0.82 21.75
N LEU A 352 -2.78 -1.22 22.81
CA LEU A 352 -3.39 -1.58 24.09
C LEU A 352 -4.02 -0.37 24.79
N ASN A 353 -3.36 0.79 24.74
CA ASN A 353 -3.85 2.04 25.31
C ASN A 353 -5.07 2.59 24.57
N ASN A 354 -5.22 2.24 23.29
CA ASN A 354 -6.41 2.56 22.52
C ASN A 354 -7.47 1.44 22.62
N GLY A 355 -7.37 0.49 23.55
CA GLY A 355 -8.48 -0.41 23.85
C GLY A 355 -8.53 -1.71 23.04
N MET A 356 -7.45 -2.09 22.35
CA MET A 356 -7.33 -3.45 21.78
C MET A 356 -7.28 -4.49 22.92
N ASP A 357 -8.20 -5.44 22.96
CA ASP A 357 -8.27 -6.44 24.02
C ASP A 357 -7.07 -7.39 23.98
N LYS A 358 -6.67 -7.84 22.79
CA LYS A 358 -5.47 -8.66 22.56
C LYS A 358 -4.64 -8.16 21.38
N VAL A 359 -3.32 -8.27 21.51
CA VAL A 359 -2.34 -7.96 20.46
C VAL A 359 -1.50 -9.20 20.17
N PHE A 360 -1.68 -9.77 18.98
CA PHE A 360 -0.90 -10.91 18.49
C PHE A 360 0.33 -10.41 17.73
N VAL A 361 1.51 -10.90 18.11
CA VAL A 361 2.79 -10.45 17.54
C VAL A 361 3.47 -11.61 16.81
N PHE A 362 3.44 -11.58 15.48
CA PHE A 362 4.09 -12.59 14.65
C PHE A 362 5.61 -12.49 14.77
N GLY A 363 6.26 -13.63 15.05
CA GLY A 363 7.69 -13.65 15.31
C GLY A 363 8.09 -13.04 16.66
N GLY A 364 7.12 -12.81 17.56
CA GLY A 364 7.35 -12.26 18.91
C GLY A 364 8.27 -13.11 19.78
N GLN A 365 8.59 -14.33 19.36
CA GLN A 365 9.54 -15.24 20.01
C GLN A 365 11.00 -15.01 19.58
N ASN A 366 11.26 -14.09 18.64
CA ASN A 366 12.61 -13.64 18.32
C ASN A 366 13.22 -12.95 19.54
N GLY A 367 14.47 -13.26 19.90
CA GLY A 367 15.10 -12.78 21.15
C GLY A 367 14.96 -11.27 21.40
N VAL A 368 15.20 -10.44 20.38
CA VAL A 368 15.11 -8.96 20.51
C VAL A 368 13.67 -8.50 20.76
N ILE A 369 12.70 -9.09 20.05
CA ILE A 369 11.28 -8.73 20.19
C ILE A 369 10.75 -9.26 21.52
N LYS A 370 11.15 -10.49 21.87
CA LYS A 370 10.71 -11.20 23.07
C LYS A 370 11.13 -10.47 24.34
N GLU A 371 12.40 -10.07 24.43
CA GLU A 371 12.91 -9.32 25.58
C GLU A 371 12.05 -8.08 25.85
N ARG A 372 11.75 -7.31 24.81
CA ARG A 372 10.92 -6.10 24.92
C ARG A 372 9.45 -6.41 25.21
N ILE A 373 8.89 -7.50 24.67
CA ILE A 373 7.55 -7.96 25.05
C ILE A 373 7.51 -8.37 26.53
N ASP A 374 8.53 -9.09 27.01
CA ASP A 374 8.62 -9.54 28.39
C ASP A 374 8.71 -8.33 29.35
N GLU A 375 9.45 -7.26 28.97
CA GLU A 375 9.47 -5.97 29.69
C GLU A 375 8.08 -5.31 29.75
N LEU A 376 7.37 -5.23 28.61
CA LEU A 376 6.02 -4.66 28.57
C LEU A 376 5.02 -5.48 29.39
N SER A 377 5.21 -6.80 29.44
CA SER A 377 4.35 -7.75 30.16
C SER A 377 4.50 -7.67 31.69
N VAL A 378 5.50 -6.94 32.20
CA VAL A 378 5.61 -6.61 33.63
C VAL A 378 4.45 -5.71 34.07
N ASN A 379 3.92 -4.87 33.17
CA ASN A 379 2.75 -4.05 33.46
C ASN A 379 1.49 -4.93 33.58
N PRO A 380 0.82 -4.99 34.75
CA PRO A 380 -0.37 -5.82 34.94
C PRO A 380 -1.52 -5.49 33.98
N LEU A 381 -1.58 -4.27 33.44
CA LEU A 381 -2.62 -3.85 32.47
C LEU A 381 -2.41 -4.45 31.08
N TYR A 382 -1.19 -4.88 30.76
CA TYR A 382 -0.80 -5.46 29.47
C TYR A 382 -0.58 -6.96 29.56
N LYS A 383 -0.30 -7.44 30.78
CA LYS A 383 -0.18 -8.86 31.09
C LYS A 383 -1.40 -9.63 30.56
N ASP A 384 -1.13 -10.76 29.91
CA ASP A 384 -2.09 -11.66 29.26
C ASP A 384 -2.81 -11.10 28.01
N ARG A 385 -2.57 -9.83 27.63
CA ARG A 385 -3.11 -9.22 26.41
C ARG A 385 -2.12 -9.24 25.24
N ILE A 386 -0.84 -9.43 25.50
CA ILE A 386 0.21 -9.56 24.48
C ILE A 386 0.46 -11.04 24.21
N ILE A 387 0.23 -11.48 22.97
CA ILE A 387 0.38 -12.88 22.56
C ILE A 387 1.56 -12.97 21.58
N ALA A 388 2.72 -13.38 22.11
CA ALA A 388 3.94 -13.54 21.33
C ALA A 388 3.90 -14.87 20.54
N LEU A 389 3.72 -14.79 19.23
CA LEU A 389 3.58 -15.97 18.37
C LEU A 389 4.93 -16.51 17.88
N HIS A 390 4.98 -17.84 17.75
CA HIS A 390 6.02 -18.55 16.99
C HIS A 390 5.84 -18.34 15.48
N ASN A 391 6.68 -18.98 14.67
CA ASN A 391 6.46 -19.06 13.22
C ASN A 391 5.12 -19.74 12.95
N GLN A 392 4.24 -19.05 12.23
CA GLN A 392 2.90 -19.53 11.88
C GLN A 392 2.86 -20.01 10.43
N GLY A 393 2.07 -21.05 10.15
CA GLY A 393 1.75 -21.45 8.79
C GLY A 393 0.73 -20.52 8.14
N ASP A 394 0.46 -20.74 6.86
CA ASP A 394 -0.50 -19.91 6.11
C ASP A 394 -1.93 -20.01 6.65
N LYS A 395 -2.34 -21.20 7.13
CA LYS A 395 -3.67 -21.41 7.68
C LYS A 395 -3.91 -20.60 8.96
N GLU A 396 -2.94 -20.65 9.87
CA GLU A 396 -2.99 -19.94 11.15
C GLU A 396 -2.97 -18.42 10.92
N ILE A 397 -2.11 -17.95 10.00
CA ILE A 397 -2.04 -16.53 9.64
C ILE A 397 -3.36 -16.05 9.05
N ALA A 398 -3.91 -16.73 8.04
CA ALA A 398 -5.15 -16.33 7.38
C ALA A 398 -6.35 -16.29 8.36
N ALA A 399 -6.46 -17.28 9.24
CA ALA A 399 -7.52 -17.35 10.24
C ALA A 399 -7.48 -16.18 11.25
N LEU A 400 -6.29 -15.81 11.71
CA LEU A 400 -6.11 -14.71 12.65
C LEU A 400 -6.21 -13.34 11.96
N MET A 401 -5.60 -13.16 10.80
CA MET A 401 -5.59 -11.87 10.09
C MET A 401 -6.99 -11.47 9.65
N SER A 402 -7.78 -12.40 9.10
CA SER A 402 -9.17 -12.10 8.71
C SER A 402 -10.05 -11.75 9.90
N ARG A 403 -9.78 -12.30 11.11
CA ARG A 403 -10.51 -11.92 12.34
C ARG A 403 -10.04 -10.61 12.97
N SER A 404 -8.82 -10.14 12.70
CA SER A 404 -8.22 -9.03 13.43
C SER A 404 -8.84 -7.68 13.05
N ASN A 405 -9.33 -6.91 14.01
CA ASN A 405 -9.85 -5.55 13.81
C ASN A 405 -8.80 -4.59 13.24
N CYS A 406 -7.54 -4.73 13.67
CA CYS A 406 -6.42 -3.93 13.19
C CYS A 406 -5.25 -4.82 12.77
N LEU A 407 -4.71 -4.56 11.59
CA LEU A 407 -3.52 -5.20 11.05
C LEU A 407 -2.40 -4.18 10.93
N ILE A 408 -1.22 -4.51 11.43
CA ILE A 408 0.01 -3.73 11.20
C ILE A 408 0.98 -4.61 10.43
N ILE A 409 1.21 -4.27 9.17
CA ILE A 409 1.95 -5.10 8.20
C ILE A 409 3.06 -4.32 7.50
N ARG A 410 4.00 -5.00 6.84
CA ARG A 410 4.94 -4.38 5.88
C ARG A 410 4.41 -4.46 4.44
N GLY A 411 4.96 -3.60 3.58
CA GLY A 411 4.55 -3.40 2.19
C GLY A 411 5.10 -4.37 1.15
N GLY A 412 5.77 -5.45 1.56
CA GLY A 412 6.40 -6.39 0.63
C GLY A 412 5.41 -6.98 -0.39
N GLY A 413 5.88 -7.24 -1.62
CA GLY A 413 5.02 -7.64 -2.74
C GLY A 413 4.12 -8.85 -2.48
N LEU A 414 4.64 -9.90 -1.82
CA LEU A 414 3.80 -11.05 -1.46
C LEU A 414 2.77 -10.72 -0.36
N THR A 415 3.17 -10.00 0.70
CA THR A 415 2.24 -9.59 1.75
C THR A 415 1.07 -8.79 1.17
N VAL A 416 1.38 -7.88 0.25
CA VAL A 416 0.37 -7.09 -0.48
C VAL A 416 -0.55 -8.02 -1.29
N MET A 417 -0.01 -8.97 -2.05
CA MET A 417 -0.83 -9.92 -2.81
C MET A 417 -1.69 -10.81 -1.90
N GLU A 418 -1.20 -11.21 -0.73
CA GLU A 418 -1.95 -11.97 0.27
C GLU A 418 -3.11 -11.16 0.84
N GLN A 419 -2.91 -9.88 1.17
CA GLN A 419 -4.01 -9.01 1.59
C GLN A 419 -5.04 -8.81 0.47
N LEU A 420 -4.59 -8.58 -0.77
CA LEU A 420 -5.50 -8.42 -1.91
C LEU A 420 -6.31 -9.69 -2.24
N ALA A 421 -5.82 -10.87 -1.86
CA ALA A 421 -6.51 -12.14 -2.06
C ALA A 421 -7.50 -12.47 -0.93
N MET A 422 -7.19 -12.04 0.30
CA MET A 422 -7.99 -12.30 1.49
C MET A 422 -9.29 -11.50 1.50
N GLN A 423 -10.33 -12.02 2.16
CA GLN A 423 -11.53 -11.23 2.46
C GLN A 423 -11.29 -10.32 3.67
N HIS A 424 -11.81 -9.10 3.59
CA HIS A 424 -11.68 -8.09 4.63
C HIS A 424 -13.06 -7.66 5.14
N ASN A 425 -13.15 -7.33 6.42
CA ASN A 425 -14.32 -6.66 6.98
C ASN A 425 -14.23 -5.16 6.68
N PRO A 426 -15.32 -4.46 6.31
CA PRO A 426 -15.30 -3.00 6.17
C PRO A 426 -14.86 -2.24 7.45
N GLN A 427 -15.11 -2.82 8.63
CA GLN A 427 -14.66 -2.30 9.93
C GLN A 427 -13.19 -2.60 10.22
N GLN A 428 -12.51 -3.39 9.38
CA GLN A 428 -11.10 -3.69 9.54
C GLN A 428 -10.23 -2.49 9.17
N THR A 429 -9.13 -2.37 9.88
CA THR A 429 -8.07 -1.41 9.60
C THR A 429 -6.79 -2.12 9.20
N VAL A 430 -6.14 -1.66 8.13
CA VAL A 430 -4.84 -2.14 7.67
C VAL A 430 -3.86 -0.99 7.64
N LEU A 431 -2.93 -0.98 8.60
CA LEU A 431 -1.86 0.01 8.68
C LEU A 431 -0.57 -0.59 8.14
N ILE A 432 0.08 0.12 7.20
CA ILE A 432 1.30 -0.36 6.56
C ILE A 432 2.51 0.38 7.13
N HIS A 433 3.33 -0.33 7.89
CA HIS A 433 4.51 0.21 8.54
C HIS A 433 5.57 0.70 7.54
N HIS A 434 6.02 1.93 7.78
CA HIS A 434 7.18 2.57 7.16
C HIS A 434 8.04 3.20 8.26
N ALA A 435 9.32 3.37 7.99
CA ALA A 435 10.23 4.05 8.89
C ALA A 435 9.95 5.56 8.95
N GLU A 436 10.27 6.17 10.10
CA GLU A 436 10.22 7.62 10.25
C GLU A 436 11.34 8.27 9.44
N SER A 437 10.99 9.09 8.45
CA SER A 437 11.97 9.76 7.58
C SER A 437 11.99 11.29 7.77
N GLY A 438 11.16 11.82 8.69
CA GLY A 438 10.93 13.26 8.84
C GLY A 438 10.23 13.93 7.65
N GLN A 439 9.97 13.18 6.57
CA GLN A 439 9.25 13.66 5.40
C GLN A 439 7.73 13.61 5.63
N PRO A 440 6.95 14.49 4.97
CA PRO A 440 5.49 14.46 5.05
C PRO A 440 4.90 13.14 4.53
N GLU A 441 5.52 12.54 3.51
CA GLU A 441 5.12 11.24 2.96
C GLU A 441 5.99 10.10 3.52
N LEU A 442 5.32 9.03 3.95
CA LEU A 442 5.99 7.81 4.38
C LEU A 442 6.44 6.98 3.17
N THR A 443 7.69 6.56 3.18
CA THR A 443 8.35 5.81 2.11
C THR A 443 9.32 4.80 2.71
N SER A 444 9.37 3.61 2.11
CA SER A 444 10.37 2.56 2.36
C SER A 444 11.70 2.91 1.68
N GLY A 445 11.64 3.91 0.80
CA GLY A 445 12.61 4.29 -0.22
C GLY A 445 12.86 3.26 -1.29
N ILE A 446 12.09 2.17 -1.30
CA ILE A 446 12.11 1.14 -2.33
C ILE A 446 10.87 1.37 -3.21
N SER A 447 11.08 1.77 -4.46
CA SER A 447 9.99 2.25 -5.33
C SER A 447 8.88 1.21 -5.55
N TRP A 448 9.21 -0.08 -5.67
CA TRP A 448 8.20 -1.10 -5.87
C TRP A 448 7.43 -1.42 -4.59
N GLU A 449 8.05 -1.35 -3.41
CA GLU A 449 7.38 -1.55 -2.14
C GLU A 449 6.37 -0.41 -1.90
N ASP A 450 6.79 0.83 -2.11
CA ASP A 450 5.91 1.99 -1.98
C ASP A 450 4.72 1.95 -2.95
N GLU A 451 4.96 1.60 -4.22
CA GLU A 451 3.90 1.53 -5.23
C GLU A 451 2.97 0.33 -5.02
N ASN A 452 3.49 -0.82 -4.56
CA ASN A 452 2.65 -1.95 -4.17
C ASN A 452 1.71 -1.56 -3.02
N VAL A 453 2.22 -0.84 -2.03
CA VAL A 453 1.43 -0.35 -0.89
C VAL A 453 0.39 0.65 -1.35
N ASN A 454 0.76 1.63 -2.18
CA ASN A 454 -0.17 2.62 -2.72
C ASN A 454 -1.31 1.94 -3.48
N PHE A 455 -0.99 0.93 -4.29
CA PHE A 455 -1.99 0.12 -4.98
C PHE A 455 -2.91 -0.63 -4.00
N MET A 456 -2.32 -1.31 -3.00
CA MET A 456 -3.09 -2.06 -2.00
C MET A 456 -4.06 -1.17 -1.23
N ILE A 457 -3.60 -0.02 -0.74
CA ILE A 457 -4.43 0.95 -0.02
C ILE A 457 -5.65 1.32 -0.87
N LYS A 458 -5.41 1.65 -2.14
CA LYS A 458 -6.48 2.02 -3.07
C LYS A 458 -7.49 0.89 -3.28
N GLU A 459 -7.04 -0.35 -3.46
CA GLU A 459 -7.94 -1.49 -3.65
C GLU A 459 -8.70 -1.88 -2.37
N LEU A 460 -8.11 -1.72 -1.19
CA LEU A 460 -8.78 -1.94 0.09
C LEU A 460 -9.82 -0.84 0.36
N GLN A 461 -9.50 0.42 0.08
CA GLN A 461 -10.44 1.53 0.22
C GLN A 461 -11.66 1.40 -0.69
N LYS A 462 -11.49 0.88 -1.92
CA LYS A 462 -12.63 0.52 -2.80
C LYS A 462 -13.56 -0.53 -2.19
N GLN A 463 -13.04 -1.38 -1.31
CA GLN A 463 -13.80 -2.37 -0.55
C GLN A 463 -14.32 -1.82 0.78
N ASN A 464 -14.27 -0.50 0.96
CA ASN A 464 -14.64 0.19 2.20
C ASN A 464 -13.83 -0.30 3.42
N VAL A 465 -12.60 -0.76 3.23
CA VAL A 465 -11.66 -1.10 4.31
C VAL A 465 -10.79 0.13 4.59
N HIS A 466 -10.56 0.46 5.87
CA HIS A 466 -9.66 1.58 6.20
C HIS A 466 -8.22 1.11 6.04
N ALA A 467 -7.45 1.76 5.17
CA ALA A 467 -6.06 1.40 4.91
C ALA A 467 -5.20 2.65 4.68
N GLU A 468 -4.02 2.68 5.29
CA GLU A 468 -3.08 3.80 5.17
C GLU A 468 -1.64 3.42 5.55
N LYS A 469 -0.67 4.21 5.07
CA LYS A 469 0.72 4.11 5.52
C LYS A 469 0.82 4.64 6.96
N THR A 470 1.59 3.96 7.80
CA THR A 470 1.79 4.30 9.20
C THR A 470 3.25 4.20 9.61
N SER A 471 3.53 4.74 10.79
CA SER A 471 4.77 4.63 11.52
C SER A 471 4.44 4.68 13.02
N PRO A 472 5.35 4.29 13.93
CA PRO A 472 5.06 4.30 15.36
C PRO A 472 4.60 5.66 15.89
N LEU A 473 5.10 6.77 15.34
CA LEU A 473 4.64 8.11 15.72
C LEU A 473 3.23 8.39 15.21
N ARG A 474 2.94 8.12 13.92
CA ARG A 474 1.63 8.39 13.32
C ARG A 474 0.53 7.49 13.86
N ALA A 475 0.86 6.25 14.21
CA ALA A 475 -0.08 5.29 14.77
C ALA A 475 -0.73 5.77 16.07
N LYS A 476 -0.08 6.66 16.84
CA LYS A 476 -0.68 7.26 18.05
C LYS A 476 -1.99 7.98 17.77
N ARG A 477 -2.12 8.56 16.57
CA ARG A 477 -3.35 9.22 16.10
C ARG A 477 -4.18 8.29 15.21
N GLN A 478 -3.55 7.60 14.27
CA GLN A 478 -4.25 6.77 13.27
C GLN A 478 -5.02 5.60 13.90
N ILE A 479 -4.52 4.98 14.97
CA ILE A 479 -5.23 3.88 15.65
C ILE A 479 -6.55 4.36 16.28
N PRO A 480 -6.59 5.42 17.11
CA PRO A 480 -7.85 5.94 17.63
C PRO A 480 -8.79 6.45 16.52
N GLU A 481 -8.28 7.12 15.48
CA GLU A 481 -9.10 7.50 14.30
C GLU A 481 -9.76 6.26 13.67
N ALA A 482 -8.96 5.23 13.40
CA ALA A 482 -9.42 4.00 12.78
C ALA A 482 -10.49 3.27 13.58
N GLN A 483 -10.41 3.30 14.91
CA GLN A 483 -11.45 2.73 15.78
C GLN A 483 -12.77 3.47 15.67
N LEU A 484 -12.72 4.80 15.65
CA LEU A 484 -13.92 5.60 15.48
C LEU A 484 -14.51 5.41 14.07
N ILE A 485 -13.67 5.32 13.04
CA ILE A 485 -14.07 4.98 11.66
C ILE A 485 -14.76 3.61 11.63
N ALA A 486 -14.17 2.59 12.28
CA ALA A 486 -14.76 1.26 12.35
C ALA A 486 -16.13 1.27 13.04
N ALA A 487 -16.29 2.07 14.11
CA ALA A 487 -17.57 2.28 14.77
C ALA A 487 -18.58 2.95 13.83
N VAL A 488 -18.21 4.02 13.13
CA VAL A 488 -19.10 4.67 12.15
C VAL A 488 -19.57 3.69 11.09
N LYS A 489 -18.66 2.91 10.50
CA LYS A 489 -19.01 1.90 9.48
C LYS A 489 -19.91 0.79 10.02
N ARG A 490 -19.80 0.46 11.31
CA ARG A 490 -20.67 -0.52 11.98
C ARG A 490 -22.11 0.00 12.11
N PHE A 491 -22.26 1.30 12.36
CA PHE A 491 -23.56 1.97 12.57
C PHE A 491 -23.93 2.86 11.39
N ASP A 492 -23.59 2.45 10.16
CA ASP A 492 -23.92 3.21 8.95
C ASP A 492 -25.44 3.53 8.90
N GLY A 493 -25.76 4.78 8.58
CA GLY A 493 -27.13 5.31 8.63
C GLY A 493 -27.64 5.80 10.00
N SER A 494 -26.84 5.70 11.07
CA SER A 494 -27.21 6.26 12.39
C SER A 494 -26.88 7.75 12.58
N LEU A 495 -26.10 8.32 11.66
CA LEU A 495 -25.68 9.73 11.68
C LEU A 495 -26.48 10.55 10.66
N PRO A 496 -26.61 11.87 10.87
CA PRO A 496 -27.27 12.75 9.91
C PRO A 496 -26.43 13.03 8.64
N VAL A 497 -25.22 12.49 8.57
CA VAL A 497 -24.29 12.61 7.43
C VAL A 497 -23.92 11.22 6.93
N ASP A 498 -23.47 11.12 5.68
CA ASP A 498 -22.98 9.85 5.16
C ASP A 498 -21.67 9.41 5.82
N THR A 499 -21.34 8.12 5.68
CA THR A 499 -20.15 7.54 6.29
C THR A 499 -18.84 8.24 5.85
N ASN A 500 -18.73 8.70 4.60
CA ASN A 500 -17.51 9.35 4.12
C ASN A 500 -17.32 10.74 4.74
N ASP A 501 -18.41 11.51 4.85
CA ASP A 501 -18.41 12.81 5.51
C ASP A 501 -18.06 12.65 7.00
N ALA A 502 -18.63 11.64 7.68
CA ALA A 502 -18.27 11.32 9.06
C ALA A 502 -16.77 10.98 9.20
N ILE A 503 -16.20 10.20 8.28
CA ILE A 503 -14.75 9.89 8.26
C ILE A 503 -13.91 11.17 8.08
N SER A 504 -14.31 12.05 7.16
CA SER A 504 -13.64 13.35 6.97
C SER A 504 -13.67 14.19 8.25
N HIS A 505 -14.80 14.22 8.96
CA HIS A 505 -14.90 14.87 10.25
C HIS A 505 -13.96 14.27 11.31
N ILE A 506 -13.86 12.94 11.38
CA ILE A 506 -12.94 12.24 12.31
C ILE A 506 -11.50 12.67 12.06
N GLN A 507 -11.06 12.68 10.80
CA GLN A 507 -9.69 13.04 10.40
C GLN A 507 -9.34 14.49 10.74
N ASN A 508 -10.35 15.35 10.90
CA ASN A 508 -10.18 16.77 11.26
C ASN A 508 -10.34 17.04 12.77
N LEU A 509 -10.60 16.03 13.60
CA LEU A 509 -10.68 16.21 15.05
C LEU A 509 -9.32 16.57 15.65
N SER A 510 -9.31 17.43 16.67
CA SER A 510 -8.10 17.63 17.48
C SER A 510 -7.78 16.36 18.27
N ASP A 511 -6.49 16.13 18.58
CA ASP A 511 -6.05 14.94 19.33
C ASP A 511 -6.79 14.79 20.67
N VAL A 512 -7.05 15.90 21.36
CA VAL A 512 -7.78 15.92 22.63
C VAL A 512 -9.23 15.44 22.46
N LYS A 513 -9.92 15.95 21.43
CA LYS A 513 -11.32 15.60 21.18
C LYS A 513 -11.44 14.15 20.71
N LEU A 514 -10.53 13.72 19.83
CA LEU A 514 -10.45 12.33 19.37
C LEU A 514 -10.23 11.37 20.54
N ALA A 515 -9.23 11.63 21.40
CA ALA A 515 -8.95 10.80 22.56
C ALA A 515 -10.16 10.71 23.52
N SER A 516 -10.86 11.82 23.75
CA SER A 516 -12.09 11.84 24.57
C SER A 516 -13.17 10.93 23.99
N ILE A 517 -13.47 11.06 22.70
CA ILE A 517 -14.52 10.27 22.02
C ILE A 517 -14.15 8.78 22.02
N VAL A 518 -12.89 8.44 21.74
CA VAL A 518 -12.42 7.05 21.71
C VAL A 518 -12.43 6.43 23.12
N ALA A 519 -12.14 7.21 24.16
CA ALA A 519 -12.27 6.74 25.54
C ALA A 519 -13.74 6.39 25.88
N GLU A 520 -14.71 7.21 25.46
CA GLU A 520 -16.14 6.91 25.60
C GLU A 520 -16.54 5.64 24.84
N LEU A 521 -16.08 5.50 23.59
CA LEU A 521 -16.30 4.31 22.76
C LEU A 521 -15.78 3.03 23.46
N ASN A 522 -14.57 3.12 24.03
CA ASN A 522 -13.94 2.00 24.74
C ASN A 522 -14.63 1.66 26.07
N ALA A 523 -15.27 2.63 26.72
CA ALA A 523 -16.06 2.39 27.92
C ALA A 523 -17.38 1.65 27.62
N ALA A 524 -17.95 1.84 26.42
CA ALA A 524 -19.22 1.26 25.99
C ALA A 524 -19.10 -0.19 25.44
N LYS A 525 -17.97 -0.89 25.63
CA LYS A 525 -17.71 -2.23 25.04
C LYS A 525 -18.81 -3.28 25.23
N ALA A 526 -19.59 -3.19 26.30
CA ALA A 526 -20.68 -4.12 26.59
C ALA A 526 -21.95 -3.88 25.74
N ASP A 527 -22.19 -2.63 25.33
CA ASP A 527 -23.31 -2.23 24.48
C ASP A 527 -22.76 -1.27 23.40
N PRO A 528 -22.20 -1.82 22.32
CA PRO A 528 -21.51 -1.01 21.33
C PRO A 528 -22.53 -0.11 20.64
N ALA A 529 -22.40 1.19 20.88
CA ALA A 529 -23.09 2.27 20.20
C ALA A 529 -22.07 3.37 19.87
N LEU A 530 -22.43 4.28 18.95
CA LEU A 530 -21.61 5.47 18.75
C LEU A 530 -21.64 6.35 20.00
N PRO A 531 -20.50 6.94 20.42
CA PRO A 531 -20.47 7.85 21.56
C PRO A 531 -21.40 9.04 21.34
N GLU A 532 -22.23 9.35 22.33
CA GLU A 532 -23.18 10.48 22.26
C GLU A 532 -22.46 11.80 21.99
N SER A 533 -21.27 11.99 22.58
CA SER A 533 -20.45 13.19 22.35
C SER A 533 -20.00 13.36 20.89
N PHE A 534 -19.85 12.25 20.16
CA PHE A 534 -19.54 12.27 18.72
C PHE A 534 -20.78 12.54 17.89
N ILE A 535 -21.92 11.93 18.23
CA ILE A 535 -23.21 12.19 17.57
C ILE A 535 -23.56 13.68 17.67
N LEU A 536 -23.48 14.25 18.88
CA LEU A 536 -23.74 15.68 19.12
C LEU A 536 -22.74 16.58 18.38
N TYR A 537 -21.47 16.17 18.28
CA TYR A 537 -20.48 16.90 17.51
C TYR A 537 -20.86 16.95 16.02
N ILE A 538 -21.21 15.81 15.42
CA ILE A 538 -21.63 15.73 14.01
C ILE A 538 -22.91 16.55 13.78
N GLN A 539 -23.92 16.41 14.63
CA GLN A 539 -25.16 17.19 14.56
C GLN A 539 -24.90 18.71 14.65
N SER A 540 -23.99 19.14 15.55
CA SER A 540 -23.61 20.54 15.65
C SER A 540 -22.90 21.04 14.40
N ARG A 541 -22.01 20.24 13.80
CA ARG A 541 -21.31 20.61 12.56
C ARG A 541 -22.26 20.72 11.39
N GLU A 542 -23.20 19.79 11.31
CA GLU A 542 -24.23 19.78 10.25
C GLU A 542 -25.20 20.94 10.40
N LYS A 543 -25.64 21.25 11.64
CA LYS A 543 -26.45 22.43 11.92
C LYS A 543 -25.74 23.72 11.49
N THR A 544 -24.48 23.90 11.87
CA THR A 544 -23.70 25.06 11.43
C THR A 544 -23.57 25.09 9.92
N ALA A 545 -23.30 23.95 9.26
CA ALA A 545 -23.24 23.89 7.81
C ALA A 545 -24.57 24.33 7.16
N GLN A 546 -25.70 23.88 7.70
CA GLN A 546 -27.03 24.25 7.20
C GLN A 546 -27.27 25.77 7.32
N GLU A 547 -26.87 26.40 8.43
CA GLU A 547 -26.97 27.85 8.59
C GLU A 547 -26.20 28.62 7.49
N TYR A 548 -25.03 28.12 7.08
CA TYR A 548 -24.27 28.70 5.96
C TYR A 548 -24.91 28.39 4.59
N VAL A 549 -25.47 27.19 4.40
CA VAL A 549 -26.19 26.83 3.17
C VAL A 549 -27.39 27.75 2.97
N ASP A 550 -28.21 27.94 4.02
CA ASP A 550 -29.38 28.81 3.98
C ASP A 550 -28.99 30.26 3.63
N LEU A 551 -27.92 30.76 4.27
CA LEU A 551 -27.37 32.07 3.99
C LEU A 551 -26.90 32.21 2.53
N PHE A 552 -26.17 31.23 2.00
CA PHE A 552 -25.67 31.28 0.62
C PHE A 552 -26.80 31.14 -0.39
N GLU A 553 -27.78 30.29 -0.13
CA GLU A 553 -28.96 30.13 -0.97
C GLU A 553 -29.71 31.46 -1.08
N GLU A 554 -29.98 32.12 0.05
CA GLU A 554 -30.63 33.43 0.07
C GLU A 554 -29.87 34.46 -0.77
N LYS A 555 -28.55 34.55 -0.57
CA LYS A 555 -27.69 35.52 -1.27
C LYS A 555 -27.64 35.27 -2.78
N LEU A 556 -27.49 34.01 -3.20
CA LEU A 556 -27.48 33.65 -4.62
C LEU A 556 -28.83 33.86 -5.27
N ARG A 557 -29.93 33.49 -4.59
CA ARG A 557 -31.28 33.69 -5.10
C ARG A 557 -31.56 35.18 -5.36
N ASN A 558 -31.16 36.05 -4.42
CA ASN A 558 -31.29 37.50 -4.59
C ASN A 558 -30.43 38.01 -5.76
N GLY A 559 -29.20 37.52 -5.91
CA GLY A 559 -28.33 37.86 -7.05
C GLY A 559 -28.90 37.42 -8.40
N ILE A 560 -29.44 36.20 -8.48
CA ILE A 560 -30.08 35.65 -9.68
C ILE A 560 -31.30 36.48 -10.07
N ILE A 561 -32.16 36.85 -9.12
CA ILE A 561 -33.33 37.70 -9.38
C ILE A 561 -32.89 39.05 -9.96
N HIS A 562 -31.92 39.72 -9.32
CA HIS A 562 -31.38 41.01 -9.78
C HIS A 562 -30.80 40.92 -11.20
N LEU A 563 -29.99 39.90 -11.48
CA LEU A 563 -29.40 39.68 -12.81
C LEU A 563 -30.47 39.42 -13.87
N ARG A 564 -31.50 38.63 -13.56
CA ARG A 564 -32.63 38.38 -14.47
C ARG A 564 -33.40 39.67 -14.77
N GLU A 565 -33.55 40.57 -13.80
CA GLU A 565 -34.18 41.88 -14.04
C GLU A 565 -33.35 42.76 -14.97
N ILE A 566 -32.02 42.80 -14.80
CA ILE A 566 -31.11 43.52 -15.71
C ILE A 566 -31.23 42.94 -17.12
N ILE A 567 -31.13 41.61 -17.25
CA ILE A 567 -31.25 40.93 -18.54
C ILE A 567 -32.60 41.26 -19.18
N ALA A 568 -33.71 41.19 -18.44
CA ALA A 568 -35.04 41.47 -18.97
C ALA A 568 -35.23 42.94 -19.39
N LYS A 569 -34.62 43.90 -18.68
CA LYS A 569 -34.70 45.34 -18.98
C LYS A 569 -33.85 45.74 -20.20
N GLU A 570 -32.69 45.11 -20.35
CA GLU A 570 -31.67 45.53 -21.33
C GLU A 570 -31.59 44.63 -22.56
N THR A 571 -32.29 43.49 -22.58
CA THR A 571 -32.36 42.63 -23.78
C THR A 571 -33.23 43.31 -24.85
N PRO A 572 -32.68 43.59 -26.05
CA PRO A 572 -33.44 44.20 -27.13
C PRO A 572 -34.59 43.29 -27.58
N ALA A 573 -35.72 43.90 -27.97
CA ALA A 573 -36.90 43.17 -28.46
C ALA A 573 -36.67 42.46 -29.81
N ASP A 574 -35.66 42.91 -30.56
CA ASP A 574 -35.22 42.29 -31.81
C ASP A 574 -34.23 41.15 -31.52
N PRO A 575 -34.57 39.89 -31.82
CA PRO A 575 -33.68 38.74 -31.62
C PRO A 575 -32.37 38.81 -32.43
N GLU A 576 -32.31 39.62 -33.49
CA GLU A 576 -31.13 39.78 -34.35
C GLU A 576 -30.18 40.90 -33.86
N ALA A 577 -30.58 41.70 -32.87
CA ALA A 577 -29.74 42.77 -32.32
C ALA A 577 -28.61 42.20 -31.42
N GLU A 578 -27.38 42.71 -31.60
CA GLU A 578 -26.24 42.28 -30.79
C GLU A 578 -26.42 42.69 -29.31
N LEU A 579 -26.30 41.72 -28.40
CA LEU A 579 -26.37 41.97 -26.96
C LEU A 579 -25.23 42.89 -26.51
N SER A 580 -25.53 43.85 -25.63
CA SER A 580 -24.50 44.69 -25.02
C SER A 580 -23.48 43.83 -24.25
N SER A 581 -22.29 44.38 -24.02
CA SER A 581 -21.31 43.75 -23.14
C SER A 581 -21.84 43.57 -21.71
N GLU A 582 -22.68 44.50 -21.22
CA GLU A 582 -23.30 44.35 -19.90
C GLU A 582 -24.27 43.16 -19.86
N VAL A 583 -25.16 43.03 -20.85
CA VAL A 583 -26.12 41.91 -20.89
C VAL A 583 -25.41 40.55 -21.03
N ARG A 584 -24.33 40.49 -21.82
CA ARG A 584 -23.50 39.28 -21.93
C ARG A 584 -22.84 38.91 -20.60
N SER A 585 -22.29 39.89 -19.88
CA SER A 585 -21.70 39.67 -18.55
C SER A 585 -22.76 39.28 -17.52
N ALA A 586 -23.91 39.94 -17.50
CA ALA A 586 -25.02 39.62 -16.60
C ALA A 586 -25.55 38.20 -16.81
N LYS A 587 -25.68 37.76 -18.07
CA LYS A 587 -26.08 36.40 -18.41
C LYS A 587 -25.08 35.35 -17.91
N ALA A 588 -23.78 35.56 -18.15
CA ALA A 588 -22.73 34.65 -17.67
C ALA A 588 -22.70 34.56 -16.14
N ASN A 589 -22.85 35.69 -15.44
CA ASN A 589 -22.95 35.72 -13.97
C ASN A 589 -24.20 35.01 -13.46
N CYS A 590 -25.34 35.16 -14.14
CA CYS A 590 -26.59 34.50 -13.77
C CYS A 590 -26.45 32.99 -13.90
N GLU A 591 -25.90 32.50 -15.01
CA GLU A 591 -25.65 31.08 -15.24
C GLU A 591 -24.68 30.51 -14.18
N ALA A 592 -23.60 31.22 -13.86
CA ALA A 592 -22.66 30.83 -12.81
C ALA A 592 -23.32 30.76 -11.42
N MET A 593 -24.16 31.74 -11.06
CA MET A 593 -24.90 31.72 -9.79
C MET A 593 -25.95 30.61 -9.74
N GLU A 594 -26.62 30.31 -10.86
CA GLU A 594 -27.59 29.22 -10.96
C GLU A 594 -26.93 27.85 -10.77
N GLN A 595 -25.75 27.63 -11.36
CA GLN A 595 -24.96 26.42 -11.15
C GLN A 595 -24.59 26.23 -9.67
N LEU A 596 -24.16 27.31 -9.01
CA LEU A 596 -23.83 27.27 -7.59
C LEU A 596 -25.06 27.05 -6.71
N HIS A 597 -26.18 27.71 -7.01
CA HIS A 597 -27.44 27.54 -6.29
C HIS A 597 -27.97 26.11 -6.43
N ALA A 598 -27.84 25.50 -7.61
CA ALA A 598 -28.26 24.10 -7.85
C ALA A 598 -27.57 23.10 -6.90
N ILE A 599 -26.32 23.36 -6.48
CA ILE A 599 -25.61 22.53 -5.51
C ILE A 599 -26.23 22.64 -4.12
N LEU A 600 -26.61 23.85 -3.70
CA LEU A 600 -27.14 24.11 -2.35
C LEU A 600 -28.55 23.52 -2.14
N VAL A 601 -29.33 23.43 -3.21
CA VAL A 601 -30.70 22.88 -3.16
C VAL A 601 -30.77 21.36 -3.41
N ASP A 602 -29.63 20.67 -3.56
CA ASP A 602 -29.63 19.22 -3.75
C ASP A 602 -30.01 18.47 -2.46
N GLU A 603 -31.26 18.02 -2.37
CA GLU A 603 -31.80 17.30 -1.20
C GLU A 603 -31.11 15.97 -0.90
N LYS A 604 -30.29 15.44 -1.81
CA LYS A 604 -29.56 14.18 -1.59
C LYS A 604 -28.26 14.36 -0.80
N LEU A 605 -27.81 15.60 -0.60
CA LEU A 605 -26.54 15.91 0.03
C LEU A 605 -26.74 16.46 1.45
N SER A 606 -25.83 16.11 2.36
CA SER A 606 -25.69 16.78 3.65
C SER A 606 -25.32 18.26 3.43
N ALA A 607 -25.65 19.13 4.38
CA ALA A 607 -25.28 20.53 4.36
C ALA A 607 -23.77 20.72 4.29
N ALA A 608 -22.98 19.93 5.04
CA ALA A 608 -21.53 19.96 4.95
C ALA A 608 -21.04 19.62 3.54
N ARG A 609 -21.64 18.61 2.89
CA ARG A 609 -21.28 18.20 1.54
C ARG A 609 -21.66 19.23 0.49
N LYS A 610 -22.82 19.88 0.64
CA LYS A 610 -23.24 21.01 -0.19
C LYS A 610 -22.20 22.12 -0.16
N LEU A 611 -21.69 22.48 1.01
CA LEU A 611 -20.67 23.53 1.15
C LEU A 611 -19.33 23.14 0.52
N GLU A 612 -18.89 21.89 0.62
CA GLU A 612 -17.64 21.44 -0.01
C GLU A 612 -17.76 21.40 -1.55
N ASN A 613 -18.88 20.89 -2.06
CA ASN A 613 -19.19 20.93 -3.49
C ASN A 613 -19.30 22.37 -3.99
N PHE A 614 -19.96 23.23 -3.22
CA PHE A 614 -20.09 24.66 -3.50
C PHE A 614 -18.73 25.33 -3.60
N LYS A 615 -17.85 25.11 -2.62
CA LYS A 615 -16.47 25.62 -2.63
C LYS A 615 -15.70 25.12 -3.86
N THR A 616 -15.87 23.86 -4.24
CA THR A 616 -15.20 23.29 -5.42
C THR A 616 -15.69 23.97 -6.70
N GLN A 617 -17.01 24.09 -6.89
CA GLN A 617 -17.62 24.75 -8.04
C GLN A 617 -17.33 26.25 -8.07
N PHE A 618 -17.27 26.91 -6.92
CA PHE A 618 -16.95 28.33 -6.82
C PHE A 618 -15.53 28.63 -7.33
N ASN A 619 -14.60 27.68 -7.17
CA ASN A 619 -13.24 27.77 -7.68
C ASN A 619 -13.09 27.26 -9.13
N ASP A 620 -14.18 26.87 -9.80
CA ASP A 620 -14.13 26.49 -11.21
C ASP A 620 -13.67 27.68 -12.08
N PRO A 621 -12.77 27.49 -13.06
CA PRO A 621 -12.26 28.58 -13.88
C PRO A 621 -13.34 29.34 -14.66
N GLU A 622 -14.41 28.68 -15.10
CA GLU A 622 -15.49 29.33 -15.85
C GLU A 622 -16.37 30.19 -14.92
N VAL A 623 -16.73 29.65 -13.75
CA VAL A 623 -17.45 30.39 -12.69
C VAL A 623 -16.63 31.59 -12.23
N SER A 624 -15.34 31.38 -11.95
CA SER A 624 -14.41 32.44 -11.54
C SER A 624 -14.26 33.52 -12.61
N LYS A 625 -14.21 33.14 -13.89
CA LYS A 625 -14.13 34.08 -15.01
C LYS A 625 -15.38 34.94 -15.11
N ALA A 626 -16.57 34.35 -14.98
CA ALA A 626 -17.84 35.09 -14.99
C ALA A 626 -17.83 36.18 -13.89
N PHE A 627 -17.49 35.79 -12.66
CA PHE A 627 -17.46 36.70 -11.52
C PHE A 627 -16.38 37.80 -11.63
N ASN A 628 -15.23 37.51 -12.21
CA ASN A 628 -14.17 38.51 -12.43
C ASN A 628 -14.51 39.53 -13.53
N GLN A 629 -15.44 39.19 -14.43
CA GLN A 629 -15.91 40.07 -15.50
C GLN A 629 -17.18 40.84 -15.10
N ASN A 630 -17.63 40.68 -13.85
CA ASN A 630 -18.77 41.39 -13.32
C ASN A 630 -18.43 42.84 -12.98
N ASN A 631 -19.20 43.78 -13.52
CA ASN A 631 -19.12 45.21 -13.18
C ASN A 631 -20.30 45.68 -12.29
N ASP A 632 -21.24 44.79 -11.95
CA ASP A 632 -22.37 45.13 -11.08
C ASP A 632 -21.96 45.17 -9.60
N GLY A 633 -22.22 46.31 -8.95
CA GLY A 633 -21.83 46.56 -7.55
C GLY A 633 -22.54 45.65 -6.53
N LEU A 634 -23.81 45.32 -6.76
CA LEU A 634 -24.58 44.45 -5.86
C LEU A 634 -24.09 43.00 -5.96
N ILE A 635 -23.86 42.51 -7.17
CA ILE A 635 -23.30 41.16 -7.39
C ILE A 635 -21.89 41.06 -6.81
N THR A 636 -21.07 42.09 -6.98
CA THR A 636 -19.74 42.15 -6.36
C THR A 636 -19.84 42.09 -4.83
N TYR A 637 -20.79 42.80 -4.22
CA TYR A 637 -21.03 42.76 -2.79
C TYR A 637 -21.48 41.36 -2.30
N ILE A 638 -22.44 40.73 -2.99
CA ILE A 638 -22.92 39.38 -2.69
C ILE A 638 -21.77 38.37 -2.72
N LEU A 639 -20.96 38.39 -3.79
CA LEU A 639 -19.82 37.49 -3.94
C LEU A 639 -18.79 37.69 -2.83
N LYS A 640 -18.50 38.94 -2.44
CA LYS A 640 -17.60 39.24 -1.31
C LYS A 640 -18.13 38.67 0.01
N GLN A 641 -19.43 38.76 0.27
CA GLN A 641 -20.03 38.14 1.46
C GLN A 641 -19.89 36.62 1.44
N ILE A 642 -20.21 35.97 0.31
CA ILE A 642 -20.07 34.52 0.15
C ILE A 642 -18.62 34.11 0.42
N ILE A 643 -17.63 34.80 -0.16
CA ILE A 643 -16.20 34.53 0.06
C ILE A 643 -15.83 34.68 1.54
N TYR A 644 -16.29 35.75 2.19
CA TYR A 644 -16.02 36.00 3.60
C TYR A 644 -16.51 34.85 4.50
N TYR A 645 -17.76 34.45 4.32
CA TYR A 645 -18.38 33.38 5.10
C TYR A 645 -17.83 32.00 4.74
N LEU A 646 -17.50 31.75 3.47
CA LEU A 646 -16.78 30.54 3.07
C LEU A 646 -15.43 30.44 3.79
N ALA A 647 -14.71 31.54 3.93
CA ALA A 647 -13.43 31.53 4.63
C ALA A 647 -13.58 31.31 6.14
N GLN A 648 -14.69 31.76 6.75
CA GLN A 648 -15.01 31.41 8.14
C GLN A 648 -15.31 29.93 8.31
N TYR A 649 -16.08 29.33 7.41
CA TYR A 649 -16.43 27.91 7.48
C TYR A 649 -15.26 26.99 7.12
N PHE A 650 -14.42 27.41 6.17
CA PHE A 650 -13.21 26.72 5.71
C PHE A 650 -11.94 27.52 6.05
N PRO A 651 -11.41 27.43 7.29
CA PRO A 651 -10.19 28.15 7.69
C PRO A 651 -8.99 27.90 6.77
N SER A 652 -8.95 26.77 6.06
CA SER A 652 -7.92 26.50 5.04
C SER A 652 -7.85 27.55 3.92
N LEU A 653 -8.93 28.30 3.67
CA LEU A 653 -8.99 29.40 2.71
C LEU A 653 -8.34 30.69 3.25
N GLU A 654 -8.08 30.79 4.57
CA GLU A 654 -7.36 31.94 5.15
C GLU A 654 -5.94 32.08 4.58
N LYS A 655 -5.28 31.01 4.11
CA LYS A 655 -3.90 31.11 3.60
C LYS A 655 -3.76 31.85 2.25
N ASN A 656 -4.85 32.12 1.52
CA ASN A 656 -4.85 32.95 0.30
C ASN A 656 -5.13 34.44 0.63
N LEU A 657 -4.28 34.98 1.50
CA LEU A 657 -4.45 36.23 2.26
C LEU A 657 -4.01 37.50 1.49
N SER A 658 -4.70 37.84 0.40
CA SER A 658 -4.73 39.23 -0.11
C SER A 658 -6.13 39.85 -0.06
N TYR A 659 -7.16 39.06 -0.38
CA TYR A 659 -8.55 39.52 -0.43
C TYR A 659 -9.17 39.82 0.94
N GLN A 660 -8.79 39.11 2.00
CA GLN A 660 -9.37 39.30 3.34
C GLN A 660 -8.91 40.58 4.05
N GLN A 661 -7.66 41.01 3.84
CA GLN A 661 -7.16 42.26 4.42
C GLN A 661 -7.82 43.47 3.76
N GLU A 662 -7.99 43.42 2.44
CA GLU A 662 -8.74 44.41 1.66
C GLU A 662 -10.21 44.45 2.10
N PHE A 663 -10.85 43.29 2.29
CA PHE A 663 -12.25 43.21 2.69
C PHE A 663 -12.52 43.62 4.14
N LYS A 664 -11.67 43.22 5.10
CA LYS A 664 -11.79 43.68 6.49
C LYS A 664 -11.69 45.21 6.55
N ARG A 665 -10.80 45.79 5.76
CA ARG A 665 -10.64 47.25 5.61
C ARG A 665 -11.85 47.91 4.91
N GLN A 666 -12.43 47.29 3.88
CA GLN A 666 -13.63 47.79 3.20
C GLN A 666 -14.90 47.67 4.04
N VAL A 667 -15.07 46.60 4.82
CA VAL A 667 -16.20 46.43 5.75
C VAL A 667 -16.09 47.38 6.94
N GLU A 668 -14.87 47.63 7.45
CA GLU A 668 -14.62 48.68 8.44
C GLU A 668 -14.95 50.06 7.87
N ASN A 669 -14.63 50.35 6.60
CA ASN A 669 -15.00 51.61 5.95
C ASN A 669 -16.51 51.76 5.71
N ILE A 670 -17.22 50.69 5.32
CA ILE A 670 -18.68 50.72 5.11
C ILE A 670 -19.44 50.92 6.44
N LYS A 671 -18.95 50.36 7.56
CA LYS A 671 -19.51 50.63 8.89
C LYS A 671 -19.38 52.10 9.27
N VAL A 672 -18.26 52.74 8.94
CA VAL A 672 -18.01 54.16 9.20
C VAL A 672 -18.95 55.05 8.36
N GLU A 673 -19.17 54.73 7.08
CA GLU A 673 -20.12 55.49 6.24
C GLU A 673 -21.58 55.31 6.68
N SER A 674 -21.97 54.12 7.16
CA SER A 674 -23.35 53.88 7.64
C SER A 674 -23.69 54.54 8.99
N GLU A 675 -22.69 54.94 9.78
CA GLU A 675 -22.88 55.71 11.03
C GLU A 675 -22.93 57.23 10.77
N GLU A 676 -22.45 57.71 9.62
CA GLU A 676 -22.51 59.14 9.24
C GLU A 676 -23.84 59.52 8.54
N ASP A 677 -24.64 58.55 8.06
CA ASP A 677 -25.90 58.80 7.33
C ASP A 677 -27.19 58.69 8.16
N THR A 678 -27.12 58.59 9.49
CA THR A 678 -28.31 58.79 10.35
C THR A 678 -28.66 60.28 10.47
N VAL A 679 -29.31 60.83 9.44
CA VAL A 679 -30.00 62.13 9.50
C VAL A 679 -31.27 61.99 10.35
N GLU A 680 -31.25 62.59 11.54
CA GLU A 680 -32.44 62.82 12.36
C GLU A 680 -33.47 63.67 11.58
N PHE A 681 -34.58 63.06 11.17
CA PHE A 681 -35.79 63.79 10.79
C PHE A 681 -36.47 64.30 12.07
N SER A 682 -36.21 65.55 12.44
CA SER A 682 -37.00 66.28 13.44
C SER A 682 -38.23 66.91 12.76
N PRO A 683 -39.46 66.70 13.25
CA PRO A 683 -40.65 67.31 12.67
C PRO A 683 -40.89 68.70 13.28
N SER A 684 -41.11 69.72 12.46
CA SER A 684 -41.69 70.98 12.92
C SER A 684 -42.75 71.53 11.96
N ALA A 685 -43.70 72.22 12.60
CA ALA A 685 -45.01 72.72 12.19
C ALA A 685 -45.09 73.53 10.89
#